data_AF-A0A1V6FNW0-F1
#
_entry.id   AF-A0A1V6FNW0-F1
#
_cell.length_a   1.000
_cell.length_b   1.000
_cell.length_c   1.000
_cell.angle_alpha   90.00
_cell.angle_beta   90.00
_cell.angle_gamma   90.00
#
_symmetry.space_group_name_H-M   'P 1'
#
loop_
_entity.id
_entity.type
_entity.pdbx_description
1 polymer ?
#
loop_
_entity_poly.entity_id
_entity_poly.type
_entity_poly.pdbx_seq_one_letter_code
_entity_poly.pdbx_strand_id
1 'polypeptide(L)'
;MKKSDNITIRSLVLGALFSGAFALLTVILENRYSMLPTANQLPLFPFVMLALFVLLLNPLLRLLRFIRPLSRPEMLIIFVMCMVSAGISTFGLTGQLIPIVGGLYNQHWNNDQTEWNRYVDPYLNDNFFIAEPGIQKAAQAYAEAFRDLNDIQAQIKTIAASERGAWQESVDAQAAVVQEKREALRELEKLAFAKVQVYRRGLPRDKRAFPGVMFTSDDDASSYFRRLARLRRGRQVARILRTAPAAGDAAPPTLQAAAALLGPSAAAGTVEEQLAVLAGIGESLAAEVNHIDGELIARYQDKRSAPQMEIRRMEKDIEKMNHRRMKINKEQTKNAKEQERVRSEIEICGRVAEAKTAIEQLATAWPGLDDGARQTGVETILATFPSFDASLARYFVGDVPWSHWARPLGHWSVLISLTYIILLCFNVLIFRQWAYHEKLIFPLAELPEIMTGLESGKADPGLIPPLFKNGLFWVGFAIAGGVMGWNLLCYTGVMPGLKPLDLINSWTPFIRNSMFKGLLYGGRSTIFFTMIGVAFLIPQKVSFSLWFFHVLYMITLLILVALGFGQNESSFPTEWWYTLNFRSAAGAGAMLVFASLVLWKCRDMLLCAIRPSKLENVSPDEKRELRVSSAVFLLGSAALVLALWGLMHINFFYAAFGYAIILVTTIGLIRAVAEGGIPGFQAHASPFHYIRNLFGFDKSFTAPHFVAPLMVFYSILFLDIKTFIAPAMANALKIRDDLRLSRLRYHLGIVIGIAIAVVVALSVAIMLSYDIGADAMQGWFYTSFPKSTFARIGDMAKVPPTATAMGRGWLIAGAIIMALLLYFRQTMFWLPHPIGMIMLINPLMRAYWFSLMLGWLAKALVTKYANKETYTKVRGLFIGLILGEFFIVALAMILSLVMQKNLGITLNVQ
;
A
#
# COMPACT_ATOMS: atom_id res chain seq x y z
N MET A 1 39.42 23.31 1.13
CA MET A 1 38.93 22.56 2.32
C MET A 1 38.31 21.24 1.87
N LYS A 2 38.93 20.09 2.18
CA LYS A 2 38.29 18.77 1.99
C LYS A 2 36.98 18.77 2.79
N LYS A 3 35.82 18.66 2.12
CA LYS A 3 34.53 18.39 2.79
C LYS A 3 34.72 17.11 3.59
N SER A 4 34.62 17.18 4.92
CA SER A 4 34.43 15.96 5.71
C SER A 4 33.18 15.28 5.18
N ASP A 5 33.30 14.03 4.72
CA ASP A 5 32.12 13.27 4.33
C ASP A 5 31.23 13.08 5.55
N ASN A 6 30.09 13.77 5.58
CA ASN A 6 29.15 13.72 6.69
C ASN A 6 28.23 12.48 6.64
N ILE A 7 28.32 11.65 5.59
CA ILE A 7 27.60 10.35 5.49
C ILE A 7 28.58 9.21 5.76
N THR A 8 28.32 8.43 6.82
CA THR A 8 29.13 7.28 7.22
C THR A 8 28.54 5.96 6.73
N ILE A 9 29.38 4.92 6.58
CA ILE A 9 28.91 3.57 6.21
C ILE A 9 27.90 3.04 7.24
N ARG A 10 28.13 3.28 8.54
CA ARG A 10 27.19 2.88 9.60
C ARG A 10 25.79 3.46 9.39
N SER A 11 25.67 4.71 8.94
CA SER A 11 24.37 5.33 8.67
C SER A 11 23.65 4.72 7.47
N LEU A 12 24.39 4.32 6.44
CA LEU A 12 23.81 3.62 5.27
C LEU A 12 23.35 2.21 5.65
N VAL A 13 24.11 1.48 6.47
CA VAL A 13 23.72 0.14 6.95
C VAL A 13 22.49 0.23 7.85
N LEU A 14 22.47 1.16 8.81
CA LEU A 14 21.31 1.37 9.67
C LEU A 14 20.08 1.79 8.86
N GLY A 15 20.22 2.72 7.91
CA GLY A 15 19.13 3.12 7.02
C GLY A 15 18.58 1.97 6.20
N ALA A 16 19.45 1.11 5.67
CA ALA A 16 19.07 -0.11 4.96
C ALA A 16 18.26 -1.08 5.84
N LEU A 17 18.74 -1.34 7.06
CA LEU A 17 18.06 -2.22 8.01
C LEU A 17 16.68 -1.67 8.42
N PHE A 18 16.58 -0.37 8.73
CA PHE A 18 15.30 0.25 9.09
C PHE A 18 14.33 0.31 7.90
N SER A 19 14.80 0.60 6.67
CA SER A 19 13.97 0.53 5.47
C SER A 19 13.37 -0.87 5.28
N GLY A 20 14.16 -1.92 5.45
CA GLY A 20 13.67 -3.31 5.40
C GLY A 20 12.70 -3.64 6.54
N ALA A 21 13.03 -3.28 7.78
CA ALA A 21 12.18 -3.54 8.94
C ALA A 21 10.83 -2.81 8.84
N PHE A 22 10.82 -1.56 8.40
CA PHE A 22 9.58 -0.81 8.19
C PHE A 22 8.78 -1.36 7.02
N ALA A 23 9.41 -1.78 5.92
CA ALA A 23 8.71 -2.44 4.83
C ALA A 23 8.00 -3.73 5.30
N LEU A 24 8.72 -4.59 6.03
CA LEU A 24 8.17 -5.82 6.64
C LEU A 24 6.98 -5.50 7.56
N LEU A 25 7.18 -4.60 8.53
CA LEU A 25 6.16 -4.25 9.51
C LEU A 25 4.92 -3.63 8.86
N THR A 26 5.12 -2.79 7.85
CA THR A 26 4.01 -2.12 7.15
C THR A 26 3.15 -3.13 6.39
N VAL A 27 3.78 -4.05 5.64
CA VAL A 27 3.05 -5.10 4.90
C VAL A 27 2.25 -5.99 5.85
N ILE A 28 2.82 -6.38 7.00
CA ILE A 28 2.12 -7.21 8.00
C ILE A 28 0.94 -6.46 8.63
N LEU A 29 1.15 -5.23 9.07
CA LEU A 29 0.11 -4.41 9.71
C LEU A 29 -1.07 -4.14 8.78
N GLU A 30 -0.78 -3.83 7.51
CA GLU A 30 -1.81 -3.60 6.50
C GLU A 30 -2.60 -4.86 6.21
N ASN A 31 -1.90 -5.96 5.88
CA ASN A 31 -2.56 -7.12 5.32
C ASN A 31 -3.22 -8.02 6.36
N ARG A 32 -2.71 -8.04 7.60
CA ARG A 32 -3.27 -8.86 8.67
C ARG A 32 -4.20 -8.08 9.60
N TYR A 33 -3.97 -6.78 9.78
CA TYR A 33 -4.71 -5.97 10.75
C TYR A 33 -5.46 -4.78 10.12
N SER A 34 -5.37 -4.58 8.80
CA SER A 34 -5.98 -3.43 8.10
C SER A 34 -5.56 -2.08 8.67
N MET A 35 -4.32 -1.99 9.19
CA MET A 35 -3.74 -0.75 9.68
C MET A 35 -2.78 -0.18 8.64
N LEU A 36 -2.84 1.13 8.39
CA LEU A 36 -2.05 1.79 7.35
C LEU A 36 -1.01 2.76 7.95
N PRO A 37 0.22 2.29 8.28
CA PRO A 37 1.30 3.15 8.79
C PRO A 37 1.74 4.23 7.80
N THR A 38 1.57 3.96 6.51
CA THR A 38 1.96 4.84 5.41
C THR A 38 0.73 5.12 4.56
N ALA A 39 0.01 6.20 4.88
CA ALA A 39 -1.17 6.62 4.12
C ALA A 39 -1.06 8.07 3.60
N ASN A 40 0.00 8.77 3.97
CA ASN A 40 0.29 10.15 3.58
C ASN A 40 1.82 10.35 3.48
N GLN A 41 2.25 11.55 3.08
CA GLN A 41 3.63 11.98 2.88
C GLN A 41 4.42 12.20 4.19
N LEU A 42 3.79 11.97 5.36
CA LEU A 42 4.41 11.97 6.67
C LEU A 42 4.43 10.54 7.21
N PRO A 43 5.32 9.67 6.72
CA PRO A 43 5.33 8.26 7.10
C PRO A 43 5.61 8.12 8.59
N LEU A 44 4.73 7.40 9.29
CA LEU A 44 4.71 7.34 10.75
C LEU A 44 6.04 6.83 11.34
N PHE A 45 6.54 5.69 10.86
CA PHE A 45 7.72 5.04 11.43
C PHE A 45 9.00 5.88 11.35
N PRO A 46 9.36 6.52 10.22
CA PRO A 46 10.48 7.45 10.15
C PRO A 46 10.42 8.58 11.20
N PHE A 47 9.26 9.20 11.42
CA PHE A 47 9.13 10.30 12.39
C PHE A 47 9.24 9.82 13.84
N VAL A 48 8.60 8.69 14.17
CA VAL A 48 8.71 8.07 15.51
C VAL A 48 10.14 7.62 15.77
N MET A 49 10.79 6.99 14.80
CA MET A 49 12.20 6.60 14.87
C MET A 49 13.11 7.82 15.10
N LEU A 50 12.90 8.91 14.36
CA LEU A 50 13.68 10.12 14.55
C LEU A 50 13.49 10.72 15.95
N ALA A 51 12.27 10.73 16.47
CA ALA A 51 11.99 11.16 17.84
C ALA A 51 12.70 10.28 18.87
N LEU A 52 12.68 8.94 18.70
CA LEU A 52 13.39 8.00 19.56
C LEU A 52 14.91 8.18 19.50
N PHE A 53 15.46 8.44 18.31
CA PHE A 53 16.89 8.72 18.15
C PHE A 53 17.32 9.96 18.92
N VAL A 54 16.51 11.02 18.84
CA VAL A 54 16.81 12.31 19.46
C VAL A 54 16.58 12.31 20.98
N LEU A 55 15.46 11.74 21.45
CA LEU A 55 15.03 11.83 22.85
C LEU A 55 15.56 10.71 23.74
N LEU A 56 15.90 9.54 23.17
CA LEU A 56 16.25 8.36 23.95
C LEU A 56 17.62 7.81 23.55
N LEU A 57 17.81 7.42 22.29
CA LEU A 57 19.04 6.72 21.87
C LEU A 57 20.28 7.60 22.02
N ASN A 58 20.31 8.80 21.42
CA ASN A 58 21.50 9.66 21.48
C ASN A 58 21.84 10.14 22.91
N PRO A 59 20.88 10.57 23.75
CA PRO A 59 21.15 10.86 25.16
C PRO A 59 21.74 9.67 25.90
N LEU A 60 21.20 8.46 25.69
CA LEU A 60 21.71 7.22 26.28
C LEU A 60 23.14 6.90 25.80
N LEU A 61 23.42 7.00 24.50
CA LEU A 61 24.76 6.78 23.95
C LEU A 61 25.79 7.79 24.49
N ARG A 62 25.39 9.06 24.69
CA ARG A 62 26.24 10.07 25.34
C ARG A 62 26.52 9.75 26.81
N LEU A 63 25.54 9.18 27.52
CA LEU A 63 25.70 8.75 28.90
C LEU A 63 26.63 7.54 29.02
N LEU A 64 26.48 6.56 28.12
CA LEU A 64 27.24 5.32 28.10
C LEU A 64 28.71 5.50 27.67
N ARG A 65 29.03 6.53 26.89
CA ARG A 65 30.41 6.94 26.46
C ARG A 65 31.21 5.92 25.62
N PHE A 66 30.86 4.63 25.59
CA PHE A 66 31.58 3.60 24.83
C PHE A 66 31.13 3.46 23.36
N ILE A 67 29.90 3.87 23.02
CA ILE A 67 29.43 3.94 21.62
C ILE A 67 29.26 5.40 21.20
N ARG A 68 29.82 5.75 20.03
CA ARG A 68 29.69 7.11 19.48
C ARG A 68 28.22 7.40 19.09
N PRO A 69 27.61 8.49 19.59
CA PRO A 69 26.25 8.87 19.23
C PRO A 69 26.11 9.13 17.72
N LEU A 70 24.87 9.09 17.22
CA LEU A 70 24.57 9.43 15.84
C LEU A 70 24.65 10.95 15.66
N SER A 71 25.46 11.39 14.70
CA SER A 71 25.51 12.79 14.30
C SER A 71 24.22 13.21 13.59
N ARG A 72 23.93 14.52 13.52
CA ARG A 72 22.72 15.01 12.83
C ARG A 72 22.64 14.56 11.36
N PRO A 73 23.73 14.64 10.56
CA PRO A 73 23.72 14.11 9.20
C PRO A 73 23.38 12.63 9.13
N GLU A 74 23.84 11.82 10.08
CA GLU A 74 23.56 10.37 10.13
C GLU A 74 22.10 10.09 10.48
N MET A 75 21.53 10.81 11.46
CA MET A 75 20.10 10.65 11.79
C MET A 75 19.21 11.05 10.61
N LEU A 76 19.52 12.17 9.95
CA LEU A 76 18.71 12.68 8.84
C LEU A 76 18.86 11.87 7.55
N ILE A 77 20.04 11.30 7.24
CA ILE A 77 20.16 10.38 6.10
C ILE A 77 19.41 9.06 6.35
N ILE A 78 19.46 8.51 7.58
CA ILE A 78 18.68 7.32 7.96
C ILE A 78 17.18 7.63 7.82
N PHE A 79 16.72 8.76 8.36
CA PHE A 79 15.35 9.23 8.23
C PHE A 79 14.93 9.37 6.75
N VAL A 80 15.76 10.00 5.93
CA VAL A 80 15.51 10.22 4.49
C VAL A 80 15.41 8.89 3.73
N MET A 81 16.31 7.93 3.99
CA MET A 81 16.24 6.59 3.39
C MET A 81 14.91 5.91 3.73
N CYS A 82 14.53 5.92 5.01
CA CYS A 82 13.27 5.32 5.46
C CYS A 82 12.05 6.04 4.90
N MET A 83 12.02 7.38 4.92
CA MET A 83 10.92 8.20 4.43
C MET A 83 10.67 8.01 2.93
N VAL A 84 11.72 8.01 2.10
CA VAL A 84 11.59 7.78 0.66
C VAL A 84 11.12 6.35 0.37
N SER A 85 11.61 5.37 1.12
CA SER A 85 11.22 3.97 0.94
C SER A 85 9.84 3.61 1.51
N ALA A 86 9.29 4.41 2.44
CA ALA A 86 8.10 4.06 3.22
C ALA A 86 6.87 3.78 2.33
N GLY A 87 6.63 4.62 1.31
CA GLY A 87 5.48 4.48 0.41
C GLY A 87 5.49 3.21 -0.43
N ILE A 88 6.66 2.61 -0.70
CA ILE A 88 6.81 1.44 -1.58
C ILE A 88 6.11 0.19 -1.01
N SER A 89 6.10 0.07 0.32
CA SER A 89 5.56 -1.10 1.00
C SER A 89 4.03 -1.24 0.91
N THR A 90 3.32 -0.19 0.46
CA THR A 90 1.85 -0.14 0.43
C THR A 90 1.34 0.54 -0.86
N PHE A 91 0.74 1.73 -0.76
CA PHE A 91 0.12 2.50 -1.85
C PHE A 91 1.10 2.90 -2.97
N GLY A 92 2.40 2.97 -2.70
CA GLY A 92 3.40 3.38 -3.69
C GLY A 92 3.88 2.26 -4.62
N LEU A 93 3.64 0.98 -4.28
CA LEU A 93 3.95 -0.15 -5.15
C LEU A 93 3.29 -1.46 -4.74
N THR A 94 3.68 -2.02 -3.59
CA THR A 94 3.43 -3.43 -3.25
C THR A 94 1.95 -3.76 -3.13
N GLY A 95 1.18 -2.88 -2.48
CA GLY A 95 -0.27 -3.04 -2.30
C GLY A 95 -1.06 -2.94 -3.61
N GLN A 96 -0.48 -2.40 -4.68
CA GLN A 96 -1.12 -2.32 -5.99
C GLN A 96 -0.61 -3.40 -6.95
N LEU A 97 0.71 -3.62 -6.99
CA LEU A 97 1.35 -4.54 -7.91
C LEU A 97 0.91 -5.99 -7.67
N ILE A 98 1.04 -6.49 -6.44
CA ILE A 98 0.77 -7.92 -6.13
C ILE A 98 -0.70 -8.28 -6.41
N PRO A 99 -1.71 -7.49 -5.98
CA PRO A 99 -3.10 -7.79 -6.28
C PRO A 99 -3.50 -7.69 -7.75
N ILE A 100 -2.93 -6.73 -8.50
CA ILE A 100 -3.25 -6.58 -9.93
C ILE A 100 -2.65 -7.74 -10.73
N VAL A 101 -1.39 -8.09 -10.47
CA VAL A 101 -0.69 -9.21 -11.13
C VAL A 101 -1.39 -10.54 -10.88
N GLY A 102 -1.87 -10.77 -9.65
CA GLY A 102 -2.60 -11.98 -9.26
C GLY A 102 -4.13 -11.91 -9.41
N GLY A 103 -4.67 -10.84 -10.02
CA GLY A 103 -6.12 -10.56 -10.01
C GLY A 103 -6.87 -10.89 -11.30
N LEU A 104 -6.21 -10.85 -12.46
CA LEU A 104 -6.87 -10.94 -13.78
C LEU A 104 -7.60 -12.27 -13.99
N TYR A 105 -6.92 -13.39 -13.72
CA TYR A 105 -7.45 -14.75 -13.90
C TYR A 105 -8.08 -15.28 -12.61
N ASN A 106 -8.92 -14.48 -11.96
CA ASN A 106 -9.75 -14.96 -10.85
C ASN A 106 -11.06 -15.52 -11.42
N GLN A 107 -11.32 -16.82 -11.27
CA GLN A 107 -12.52 -17.49 -11.81
C GLN A 107 -13.85 -16.88 -11.34
N HIS A 108 -13.89 -16.25 -10.17
CA HIS A 108 -15.10 -15.57 -9.68
C HIS A 108 -15.32 -14.20 -10.34
N TRP A 109 -14.29 -13.61 -10.94
CA TRP A 109 -14.35 -12.29 -11.57
C TRP A 109 -14.30 -12.40 -13.10
N ASN A 110 -13.40 -13.22 -13.65
CA ASN A 110 -13.33 -13.58 -15.06
C ASN A 110 -14.20 -14.83 -15.29
N ASN A 111 -15.45 -14.59 -15.68
CA ASN A 111 -16.45 -15.62 -15.95
C ASN A 111 -17.29 -15.27 -17.19
N ASP A 112 -18.14 -16.20 -17.60
CA ASP A 112 -19.00 -16.07 -18.78
C ASP A 112 -19.95 -14.85 -18.74
N GLN A 113 -20.33 -14.34 -17.56
CA GLN A 113 -21.17 -13.12 -17.47
C GLN A 113 -20.36 -11.86 -17.75
N THR A 114 -19.13 -11.81 -17.24
CA THR A 114 -18.24 -10.66 -17.41
C THR A 114 -17.60 -10.63 -18.80
N GLU A 115 -17.40 -11.78 -19.43
CA GLU A 115 -16.78 -11.94 -20.76
C GLU A 115 -15.41 -11.25 -20.88
N TRP A 116 -14.60 -11.30 -19.83
CA TRP A 116 -13.26 -10.70 -19.85
C TRP A 116 -12.36 -11.32 -20.92
N ASN A 117 -12.56 -12.60 -21.23
CA ASN A 117 -11.95 -13.30 -22.36
C ASN A 117 -12.16 -12.62 -23.72
N ARG A 118 -13.17 -11.75 -23.88
CA ARG A 118 -13.44 -10.95 -25.10
C ARG A 118 -13.07 -9.48 -24.96
N TYR A 119 -13.29 -8.91 -23.78
CA TYR A 119 -13.25 -7.46 -23.57
C TYR A 119 -12.02 -6.97 -22.80
N VAL A 120 -11.26 -7.87 -22.18
CA VAL A 120 -10.08 -7.55 -21.34
C VAL A 120 -8.86 -8.33 -21.82
N ASP A 121 -8.91 -9.66 -21.80
CA ASP A 121 -7.78 -10.55 -22.07
C ASP A 121 -7.11 -10.35 -23.44
N PRO A 122 -7.83 -10.08 -24.54
CA PRO A 122 -7.21 -9.84 -25.85
C PRO A 122 -6.25 -8.64 -25.86
N TYR A 123 -6.45 -7.68 -24.95
CA TYR A 123 -5.72 -6.42 -24.93
C TYR A 123 -4.59 -6.42 -23.90
N LEU A 124 -4.56 -7.37 -22.97
CA LEU A 124 -3.56 -7.42 -21.91
C LEU A 124 -2.48 -8.47 -22.21
N ASN A 125 -1.21 -8.08 -22.03
CA ASN A 125 -0.08 -8.99 -22.24
C ASN A 125 0.07 -9.95 -21.05
N ASP A 126 -0.02 -11.26 -21.30
CA ASP A 126 0.06 -12.34 -20.32
C ASP A 126 1.38 -12.35 -19.52
N ASN A 127 2.46 -11.77 -20.08
CA ASN A 127 3.74 -11.63 -19.40
C ASN A 127 3.69 -10.85 -18.08
N PHE A 128 2.67 -10.01 -17.87
CA PHE A 128 2.56 -9.12 -16.71
C PHE A 128 1.65 -9.66 -15.60
N PHE A 129 1.07 -10.85 -15.77
CA PHE A 129 0.12 -11.46 -14.83
C PHE A 129 0.52 -12.88 -14.46
N ILE A 130 -0.11 -13.45 -13.43
CA ILE A 130 -0.05 -14.89 -13.17
C ILE A 130 -0.92 -15.59 -14.23
N ALA A 131 -0.30 -15.95 -15.36
CA ALA A 131 -0.98 -16.43 -16.55
C ALA A 131 -0.24 -17.63 -17.18
N GLU A 132 -0.88 -18.26 -18.19
CA GLU A 132 -0.18 -19.13 -19.12
C GLU A 132 0.27 -18.37 -20.37
N PRO A 133 1.46 -18.69 -20.91
CA PRO A 133 1.94 -18.10 -22.14
C PRO A 133 0.97 -18.34 -23.30
N GLY A 134 0.58 -17.29 -23.99
CA GLY A 134 -0.26 -17.39 -25.20
C GLY A 134 -1.76 -17.21 -24.99
N ILE A 135 -2.24 -17.02 -23.75
CA ILE A 135 -3.66 -16.68 -23.47
C ILE A 135 -4.09 -15.45 -24.28
N GLN A 136 -3.27 -14.40 -24.32
CA GLN A 136 -3.59 -13.18 -25.07
C GLN A 136 -3.91 -13.48 -26.54
N LYS A 137 -3.08 -14.30 -27.20
CA LYS A 137 -3.26 -14.65 -28.62
C LYS A 137 -4.49 -15.52 -28.84
N ALA A 138 -4.74 -16.49 -27.95
CA ALA A 138 -5.93 -17.32 -28.01
C ALA A 138 -7.21 -16.48 -27.80
N ALA A 139 -7.18 -15.51 -26.88
CA ALA A 139 -8.27 -14.58 -26.63
C ALA A 139 -8.53 -13.65 -27.82
N GLN A 140 -7.47 -13.16 -28.48
CA GLN A 140 -7.58 -12.38 -29.72
C GLN A 140 -8.24 -13.20 -30.84
N ALA A 141 -7.78 -14.43 -31.08
CA ALA A 141 -8.36 -15.31 -32.10
C ALA A 141 -9.83 -15.64 -31.82
N TYR A 142 -10.19 -15.88 -30.56
CA TYR A 142 -11.59 -16.08 -30.15
C TYR A 142 -12.43 -14.82 -30.37
N ALA A 143 -11.93 -13.65 -29.96
CA ALA A 143 -12.65 -12.38 -30.12
C ALA A 143 -12.85 -11.98 -31.59
N GLU A 144 -11.88 -12.30 -32.46
CA GLU A 144 -11.96 -12.10 -33.91
C GLU A 144 -12.99 -13.05 -34.54
N ALA A 145 -12.86 -14.36 -34.31
CA ALA A 145 -13.82 -15.34 -34.85
C ALA A 145 -15.26 -15.05 -34.41
N PHE A 146 -15.45 -14.59 -33.16
CA PHE A 146 -16.76 -14.20 -32.65
C PHE A 146 -17.29 -12.91 -33.30
N ARG A 147 -16.41 -11.95 -33.62
CA ARG A 147 -16.79 -10.74 -34.36
C ARG A 147 -17.29 -11.11 -35.75
N ASP A 148 -16.54 -11.95 -36.46
CA ASP A 148 -16.91 -12.43 -37.80
C ASP A 148 -18.27 -13.15 -37.77
N LEU A 149 -18.52 -13.98 -36.75
CA LEU A 149 -19.82 -14.62 -36.55
C LEU A 149 -20.96 -13.59 -36.40
N ASN A 150 -20.76 -12.54 -35.60
CA ASN A 150 -21.77 -11.49 -35.44
C ASN A 150 -22.00 -10.71 -36.74
N ASP A 151 -20.94 -10.46 -37.50
CA ASP A 151 -21.02 -9.73 -38.78
C ASP A 151 -21.83 -10.55 -39.81
N ILE A 152 -21.57 -11.87 -39.91
CA ILE A 152 -22.37 -12.80 -40.75
C ILE A 152 -23.83 -12.83 -40.27
N GLN A 153 -24.08 -12.95 -38.96
CA GLN A 153 -25.44 -12.95 -38.42
C GLN A 153 -26.18 -11.63 -38.65
N ALA A 154 -25.48 -10.49 -38.61
CA ALA A 154 -26.05 -9.19 -38.92
C ALA A 154 -26.42 -9.07 -40.41
N GLN A 155 -25.57 -9.59 -41.31
CA GLN A 155 -25.86 -9.63 -42.74
C GLN A 155 -27.09 -10.50 -43.04
N ILE A 156 -27.23 -11.67 -42.42
CA ILE A 156 -28.39 -12.56 -42.61
C ILE A 156 -29.73 -11.89 -42.29
N LYS A 157 -29.76 -10.99 -41.29
CA LYS A 157 -30.97 -10.24 -40.96
C LYS A 157 -31.44 -9.31 -42.09
N THR A 158 -30.54 -8.94 -43.00
CA THR A 158 -30.83 -8.06 -44.14
C THR A 158 -31.19 -8.82 -45.42
N ILE A 159 -31.00 -10.14 -45.46
CA ILE A 159 -31.19 -10.99 -46.64
C ILE A 159 -32.64 -11.54 -46.71
N ALA A 160 -33.15 -11.72 -47.93
CA ALA A 160 -34.47 -12.28 -48.21
C ALA A 160 -34.63 -13.69 -47.64
N ALA A 161 -35.83 -14.03 -47.14
CA ALA A 161 -36.07 -15.30 -46.44
C ALA A 161 -35.77 -16.55 -47.29
N SER A 162 -35.88 -16.45 -48.62
CA SER A 162 -35.58 -17.52 -49.58
C SER A 162 -34.09 -17.89 -49.65
N GLU A 163 -33.18 -16.99 -49.27
CA GLU A 163 -31.73 -17.17 -49.36
C GLU A 163 -31.09 -17.51 -48.01
N ARG A 164 -31.85 -17.40 -46.90
CA ARG A 164 -31.33 -17.62 -45.54
C ARG A 164 -30.81 -19.04 -45.30
N GLY A 165 -31.36 -20.04 -45.99
CA GLY A 165 -30.93 -21.44 -45.85
C GLY A 165 -29.46 -21.65 -46.20
N ALA A 166 -28.98 -21.05 -47.29
CA ALA A 166 -27.58 -21.16 -47.72
C ALA A 166 -26.60 -20.40 -46.80
N TRP A 167 -27.07 -19.33 -46.15
CA TRP A 167 -26.27 -18.56 -45.19
C TRP A 167 -26.25 -19.19 -43.79
N GLN A 168 -27.23 -20.01 -43.45
CA GLN A 168 -27.26 -20.74 -42.17
C GLN A 168 -26.09 -21.73 -42.06
N GLU A 169 -25.74 -22.41 -43.16
CA GLU A 169 -24.56 -23.29 -43.20
C GLU A 169 -23.25 -22.53 -42.89
N SER A 170 -23.12 -21.31 -43.43
CA SER A 170 -21.97 -20.43 -43.13
C SER A 170 -21.94 -19.98 -41.66
N VAL A 171 -23.11 -19.72 -41.06
CA VAL A 171 -23.19 -19.41 -39.61
C VAL A 171 -22.79 -20.62 -38.78
N ASP A 172 -23.30 -21.80 -39.11
CA ASP A 172 -23.01 -23.02 -38.34
C ASP A 172 -21.53 -23.39 -38.45
N ALA A 173 -20.93 -23.26 -39.64
CA ALA A 173 -19.50 -23.42 -39.85
C ALA A 173 -18.67 -22.42 -39.04
N GLN A 174 -19.03 -21.13 -39.07
CA GLN A 174 -18.32 -20.11 -38.28
C GLN A 174 -18.54 -20.30 -36.76
N ALA A 175 -19.72 -20.74 -36.35
CA ALA A 175 -20.02 -21.06 -34.94
C ALA A 175 -19.15 -22.23 -34.45
N ALA A 176 -18.89 -23.23 -35.30
CA ALA A 176 -17.95 -24.31 -34.98
C ALA A 176 -16.52 -23.79 -34.78
N VAL A 177 -16.05 -22.88 -35.65
CA VAL A 177 -14.73 -22.22 -35.49
C VAL A 177 -14.67 -21.44 -34.18
N VAL A 178 -15.70 -20.67 -33.85
CA VAL A 178 -15.79 -19.92 -32.59
C VAL A 178 -15.71 -20.85 -31.39
N GLN A 179 -16.40 -21.99 -31.43
CA GLN A 179 -16.37 -22.97 -30.35
C GLN A 179 -14.98 -23.60 -30.19
N GLU A 180 -14.34 -23.99 -31.29
CA GLU A 180 -12.95 -24.51 -31.29
C GLU A 180 -11.99 -23.51 -30.63
N LYS A 181 -12.03 -22.24 -31.03
CA LYS A 181 -11.18 -21.19 -30.43
C LYS A 181 -11.51 -20.95 -28.96
N ARG A 182 -12.78 -21.01 -28.57
CA ARG A 182 -13.21 -20.87 -27.16
C ARG A 182 -12.74 -22.04 -26.30
N GLU A 183 -12.71 -23.25 -26.83
CA GLU A 183 -12.21 -24.43 -26.11
C GLU A 183 -10.70 -24.38 -25.93
N ALA A 184 -9.95 -24.02 -26.97
CA ALA A 184 -8.50 -23.81 -26.89
C ALA A 184 -8.13 -22.74 -25.86
N LEU A 185 -8.89 -21.62 -25.81
CA LEU A 185 -8.71 -20.58 -24.80
C LEU A 185 -9.03 -21.09 -23.39
N ARG A 186 -10.14 -21.84 -23.22
CA ARG A 186 -10.56 -22.37 -21.91
C ARG A 186 -9.53 -23.31 -21.29
N GLU A 187 -8.80 -24.10 -22.07
CA GLU A 187 -7.73 -24.94 -21.53
C GLU A 187 -6.59 -24.12 -20.90
N LEU A 188 -6.19 -23.02 -21.56
CA LEU A 188 -5.19 -22.11 -21.01
C LEU A 188 -5.72 -21.33 -19.79
N GLU A 189 -6.97 -20.90 -19.83
CA GLU A 189 -7.64 -20.22 -18.71
C GLU A 189 -7.72 -21.11 -17.47
N LYS A 190 -8.05 -22.41 -17.62
CA LYS A 190 -8.09 -23.37 -16.50
C LYS A 190 -6.76 -23.44 -15.77
N LEU A 191 -5.64 -23.47 -16.50
CA LEU A 191 -4.31 -23.49 -15.90
C LEU A 191 -3.99 -22.19 -15.17
N ALA A 192 -4.32 -21.03 -15.76
CA ALA A 192 -4.16 -19.73 -15.11
C ALA A 192 -5.04 -19.59 -13.86
N PHE A 193 -6.30 -20.04 -13.93
CA PHE A 193 -7.23 -20.07 -12.80
C PHE A 193 -6.69 -20.95 -11.65
N ALA A 194 -6.13 -22.12 -11.96
CA ALA A 194 -5.50 -22.98 -10.95
C ALA A 194 -4.33 -22.28 -10.25
N LYS A 195 -3.45 -21.59 -11.00
CA LYS A 195 -2.33 -20.81 -10.43
C LYS A 195 -2.81 -19.69 -9.51
N VAL A 196 -3.82 -18.93 -9.94
CA VAL A 196 -4.39 -17.82 -9.17
C VAL A 196 -5.18 -18.32 -7.96
N GLN A 197 -5.87 -19.45 -8.05
CA GLN A 197 -6.63 -20.02 -6.95
C GLN A 197 -5.73 -20.36 -5.74
N VAL A 198 -4.53 -20.91 -5.96
CA VAL A 198 -3.56 -21.16 -4.88
C VAL A 198 -3.12 -19.85 -4.23
N TYR A 199 -2.91 -18.79 -5.02
CA TYR A 199 -2.59 -17.45 -4.49
C TYR A 199 -3.76 -16.83 -3.70
N ARG A 200 -5.01 -17.01 -4.15
CA ARG A 200 -6.21 -16.50 -3.47
C ARG A 200 -6.50 -17.22 -2.16
N ARG A 201 -6.42 -18.56 -2.16
CA ARG A 201 -6.83 -19.40 -1.02
C ARG A 201 -5.71 -19.69 -0.03
N GLY A 202 -4.46 -19.53 -0.44
CA GLY A 202 -3.29 -19.94 0.35
C GLY A 202 -2.84 -21.36 0.00
N LEU A 203 -1.67 -21.72 0.51
CA LEU A 203 -1.10 -23.04 0.34
C LEU A 203 -1.87 -24.07 1.19
N PRO A 204 -1.93 -25.33 0.72
CA PRO A 204 -2.37 -26.46 1.54
C PRO A 204 -1.61 -26.57 2.87
N ARG A 205 -2.24 -27.18 3.88
CA ARG A 205 -1.69 -27.33 5.25
C ARG A 205 -0.38 -28.13 5.33
N ASP A 206 -0.06 -28.91 4.30
CA ASP A 206 1.20 -29.66 4.20
C ASP A 206 2.39 -28.85 3.67
N LYS A 207 2.13 -27.61 3.27
CA LYS A 207 3.11 -26.67 2.73
C LYS A 207 3.22 -25.44 3.62
N ARG A 208 4.35 -24.75 3.49
CA ARG A 208 4.68 -23.56 4.29
C ARG A 208 5.10 -22.42 3.39
N ALA A 209 4.41 -21.29 3.49
CA ALA A 209 4.76 -20.11 2.71
C ALA A 209 6.05 -19.43 3.21
N PHE A 210 6.14 -19.20 4.52
CA PHE A 210 7.34 -18.61 5.13
C PHE A 210 8.47 -19.63 5.28
N PRO A 211 9.72 -19.27 4.99
CA PRO A 211 10.87 -20.12 5.30
C PRO A 211 10.87 -20.59 6.76
N GLY A 212 11.19 -21.88 6.99
CA GLY A 212 11.26 -22.47 8.33
C GLY A 212 12.23 -21.75 9.29
N VAL A 213 13.23 -21.05 8.76
CA VAL A 213 14.18 -20.22 9.52
C VAL A 213 13.54 -18.98 10.15
N MET A 214 12.45 -18.47 9.57
CA MET A 214 11.75 -17.30 10.09
C MET A 214 10.85 -17.70 11.26
N PHE A 215 10.92 -16.89 12.32
CA PHE A 215 10.01 -16.99 13.45
C PHE A 215 8.71 -16.25 13.11
N THR A 216 7.60 -16.97 13.00
CA THR A 216 6.28 -16.38 12.72
C THR A 216 5.51 -16.10 14.02
N SER A 217 4.37 -15.41 13.93
CA SER A 217 3.48 -15.17 15.09
C SER A 217 2.89 -16.46 15.69
N ASP A 218 2.94 -17.54 14.92
CA ASP A 218 2.34 -18.82 15.27
C ASP A 218 3.41 -19.79 15.82
N ASP A 219 4.66 -19.35 15.85
CA ASP A 219 5.79 -20.06 16.43
C ASP A 219 5.98 -19.72 17.92
N ASP A 220 6.34 -20.72 18.71
CA ASP A 220 6.95 -20.56 20.03
C ASP A 220 8.39 -21.10 19.98
N ALA A 221 9.15 -20.92 21.06
CA ALA A 221 10.51 -21.45 21.11
C ALA A 221 10.51 -22.99 20.90
N SER A 222 9.52 -23.69 21.44
CA SER A 222 9.43 -25.15 21.35
C SER A 222 9.17 -25.66 19.93
N SER A 223 8.27 -25.03 19.17
CA SER A 223 7.93 -25.38 17.79
C SER A 223 9.10 -25.10 16.86
N TYR A 224 9.82 -23.99 17.08
CA TYR A 224 11.00 -23.64 16.31
C TYR A 224 12.12 -24.67 16.48
N PHE A 225 12.44 -25.03 17.73
CA PHE A 225 13.48 -26.05 17.98
C PHE A 225 13.06 -27.45 17.54
N ARG A 226 11.77 -27.81 17.62
CA ARG A 226 11.24 -29.06 17.05
C ARG A 226 11.42 -29.10 15.53
N ARG A 227 11.10 -28.01 14.83
CA ARG A 227 11.37 -27.87 13.39
C ARG A 227 12.85 -28.03 13.05
N LEU A 228 13.72 -27.34 13.78
CA LEU A 228 15.17 -27.46 13.58
C LEU A 228 15.67 -28.89 13.84
N ALA A 229 15.12 -29.59 14.83
CA ALA A 229 15.42 -30.99 15.10
C ALA A 229 14.95 -31.90 13.96
N ARG A 230 13.74 -31.68 13.42
CA ARG A 230 13.23 -32.40 12.23
C ARG A 230 14.15 -32.20 11.02
N LEU A 231 14.60 -30.97 10.75
CA LEU A 231 15.57 -30.68 9.70
C LEU A 231 16.89 -31.45 9.91
N ARG A 232 17.46 -31.37 11.12
CA ARG A 232 18.75 -32.01 11.43
C ARG A 232 18.68 -33.53 11.26
N ARG A 233 17.68 -34.17 11.86
CA ARG A 233 17.47 -35.62 11.80
C ARG A 233 17.10 -36.07 10.39
N GLY A 234 16.14 -35.39 9.76
CA GLY A 234 15.72 -35.66 8.39
C GLY A 234 16.88 -35.58 7.38
N ARG A 235 17.83 -34.65 7.54
CA ARG A 235 19.04 -34.60 6.70
C ARG A 235 19.98 -35.79 6.91
N GLN A 236 20.14 -36.26 8.15
CA GLN A 236 20.95 -37.45 8.42
C GLN A 236 20.33 -38.68 7.76
N VAL A 237 19.01 -38.84 7.91
CA VAL A 237 18.23 -39.92 7.30
C VAL A 237 18.28 -39.84 5.77
N ALA A 238 18.12 -38.65 5.20
CA ALA A 238 18.20 -38.45 3.75
C ALA A 238 19.57 -38.83 3.18
N ARG A 239 20.66 -38.58 3.92
CA ARG A 239 22.01 -38.99 3.53
C ARG A 239 22.14 -40.52 3.50
N ILE A 240 21.62 -41.21 4.52
CA ILE A 240 21.63 -42.68 4.59
C ILE A 240 20.81 -43.28 3.46
N LEU A 241 19.58 -42.77 3.23
CA LEU A 241 18.70 -43.22 2.16
C LEU A 241 19.34 -43.08 0.77
N ARG A 242 20.00 -41.96 0.48
CA ARG A 242 20.67 -41.76 -0.82
C ARG A 242 21.85 -42.71 -1.06
N THR A 243 22.50 -43.18 0.00
CA THR A 243 23.61 -44.14 -0.10
C THR A 243 23.16 -45.60 -0.07
N ALA A 244 21.90 -45.88 0.31
CA ALA A 244 21.37 -47.23 0.48
C ALA A 244 21.37 -48.05 -0.82
N PRO A 245 20.95 -47.54 -1.99
CA PRO A 245 21.00 -48.31 -3.24
C PRO A 245 22.42 -48.77 -3.61
N ALA A 246 23.43 -47.93 -3.35
CA ALA A 246 24.84 -48.26 -3.61
C ALA A 246 25.40 -49.35 -2.66
N ALA A 247 24.76 -49.58 -1.52
CA ALA A 247 25.13 -50.62 -0.57
C ALA A 247 24.52 -52.01 -0.91
N GLY A 248 23.64 -52.08 -1.91
CA GLY A 248 22.99 -53.33 -2.33
C GLY A 248 22.32 -54.05 -1.16
N ASP A 249 22.62 -55.35 -0.99
CA ASP A 249 22.01 -56.20 0.03
C ASP A 249 22.44 -55.86 1.47
N ALA A 250 23.48 -55.04 1.66
CA ALA A 250 23.95 -54.61 2.99
C ALA A 250 23.17 -53.39 3.54
N ALA A 251 22.21 -52.85 2.78
CA ALA A 251 21.46 -51.66 3.18
C ALA A 251 20.43 -51.83 4.34
N PRO A 252 19.74 -52.97 4.54
CA PRO A 252 18.65 -53.08 5.53
C PRO A 252 18.97 -52.61 6.96
N PRO A 253 20.14 -52.95 7.56
CA PRO A 253 20.50 -52.46 8.90
C PRO A 253 20.66 -50.94 8.95
N THR A 254 21.18 -50.34 7.87
CA THR A 254 21.35 -48.87 7.78
C THR A 254 20.01 -48.16 7.58
N LEU A 255 19.06 -48.78 6.87
CA LEU A 255 17.69 -48.27 6.73
C LEU A 255 16.93 -48.34 8.06
N GLN A 256 17.07 -49.42 8.82
CA GLN A 256 16.50 -49.52 10.18
C GLN A 256 17.09 -48.47 11.13
N ALA A 257 18.40 -48.24 11.06
CA ALA A 257 19.03 -47.15 11.81
C ALA A 257 18.50 -45.77 11.38
N ALA A 258 18.23 -45.57 10.09
CA ALA A 258 17.62 -44.35 9.57
C ALA A 258 16.19 -44.14 10.09
N ALA A 259 15.37 -45.19 10.15
CA ALA A 259 14.04 -45.14 10.77
C ALA A 259 14.11 -44.81 12.27
N ALA A 260 15.06 -45.39 13.00
CA ALA A 260 15.27 -45.11 14.42
C ALA A 260 15.63 -43.63 14.69
N LEU A 261 16.39 -42.99 13.80
CA LEU A 261 16.72 -41.56 13.90
C LEU A 261 15.49 -40.64 13.81
N LEU A 262 14.42 -41.05 13.12
CA LEU A 262 13.15 -40.31 13.07
C LEU A 262 12.27 -40.53 14.29
N GLY A 263 12.49 -41.61 15.05
CA GLY A 263 11.66 -42.02 16.19
C GLY A 263 11.31 -40.90 17.17
N PRO A 264 12.27 -40.12 17.70
CA PRO A 264 11.95 -39.07 18.65
C PRO A 264 11.29 -37.82 18.03
N SER A 265 11.17 -37.75 16.70
CA SER A 265 10.39 -36.73 15.99
C SER A 265 9.02 -37.24 15.52
N ALA A 266 8.78 -38.55 15.57
CA ALA A 266 7.50 -39.19 15.30
C ALA A 266 6.62 -39.32 16.56
N ALA A 267 7.22 -39.25 17.76
CA ALA A 267 6.50 -39.42 19.02
C ALA A 267 5.56 -38.23 19.30
N ALA A 268 4.25 -38.44 19.11
CA ALA A 268 3.21 -37.45 19.37
C ALA A 268 2.75 -37.40 20.84
N GLY A 269 3.07 -38.41 21.67
CA GLY A 269 2.46 -38.59 23.00
C GLY A 269 2.57 -37.38 23.93
N THR A 270 3.73 -36.71 24.00
CA THR A 270 3.88 -35.48 24.82
C THR A 270 3.06 -34.31 24.29
N VAL A 271 2.81 -34.27 22.98
CA VAL A 271 2.05 -33.22 22.30
C VAL A 271 0.54 -33.48 22.43
N GLU A 272 0.13 -34.75 22.39
CA GLU A 272 -1.25 -35.19 22.65
C GLU A 272 -1.66 -34.92 24.10
N GLU A 273 -0.78 -35.17 25.06
CA GLU A 273 -1.02 -34.83 26.47
C GLU A 273 -1.21 -33.31 26.65
N GLN A 274 -0.39 -32.50 25.98
CA GLN A 274 -0.58 -31.04 25.94
C GLN A 274 -1.94 -30.65 25.35
N LEU A 275 -2.37 -31.29 24.26
CA LEU A 275 -3.68 -31.03 23.66
C LEU A 275 -4.82 -31.40 24.62
N ALA A 276 -4.71 -32.51 25.35
CA ALA A 276 -5.69 -32.94 26.33
C ALA A 276 -5.83 -31.93 27.48
N VAL A 277 -4.71 -31.41 28.00
CA VAL A 277 -4.71 -30.33 29.00
C VAL A 277 -5.40 -29.08 28.47
N LEU A 278 -5.06 -28.65 27.25
CA LEU A 278 -5.69 -27.47 26.63
C LEU A 278 -7.18 -27.69 26.33
N ALA A 279 -7.59 -28.91 25.97
CA ALA A 279 -8.99 -29.26 25.78
C ALA A 279 -9.77 -29.14 27.09
N GLY A 280 -9.24 -29.67 28.20
CA GLY A 280 -9.83 -29.54 29.52
C GLY A 280 -9.93 -28.08 29.99
N ILE A 281 -8.92 -27.25 29.72
CA ILE A 281 -9.00 -25.79 29.95
C ILE A 281 -10.13 -25.18 29.10
N GLY A 282 -10.26 -25.59 27.84
CA GLY A 282 -11.31 -25.10 26.94
C GLY A 282 -12.72 -25.41 27.46
N GLU A 283 -12.94 -26.64 27.92
CA GLU A 283 -14.21 -27.07 28.54
C GLU A 283 -14.50 -26.30 29.83
N SER A 284 -13.50 -26.13 30.71
CA SER A 284 -13.63 -25.33 31.93
C SER A 284 -14.01 -23.89 31.63
N LEU A 285 -13.35 -23.25 30.66
CA LEU A 285 -13.66 -21.88 30.25
C LEU A 285 -15.06 -21.78 29.64
N ALA A 286 -15.48 -22.76 28.82
CA ALA A 286 -16.83 -22.81 28.25
C ALA A 286 -17.91 -22.96 29.32
N ALA A 287 -17.68 -23.82 30.32
CA ALA A 287 -18.57 -23.96 31.47
C ALA A 287 -18.68 -22.64 32.27
N GLU A 288 -17.57 -21.94 32.47
CA GLU A 288 -17.57 -20.65 33.16
C GLU A 288 -18.31 -19.56 32.37
N VAL A 289 -18.16 -19.50 31.05
CA VAL A 289 -18.96 -18.58 30.19
C VAL A 289 -20.45 -18.89 30.29
N ASN A 290 -20.83 -20.15 30.17
CA ASN A 290 -22.25 -20.56 30.27
C ASN A 290 -22.84 -20.21 31.64
N HIS A 291 -22.07 -20.40 32.72
CA HIS A 291 -22.48 -20.01 34.06
C HIS A 291 -22.69 -18.50 34.19
N ILE A 292 -21.74 -17.69 33.72
CA ILE A 292 -21.85 -16.23 33.74
C ILE A 292 -23.00 -15.73 32.86
N ASP A 293 -23.22 -16.34 31.68
CA ASP A 293 -24.32 -15.97 30.79
C ASP A 293 -25.68 -16.29 31.43
N GLY A 294 -25.80 -17.43 32.12
CA GLY A 294 -26.98 -17.77 32.92
C GLY A 294 -27.24 -16.76 34.04
N GLU A 295 -26.22 -16.41 34.82
CA GLU A 295 -26.34 -15.40 35.87
C GLU A 295 -26.65 -14.00 35.31
N LEU A 296 -26.04 -13.61 34.17
CA LEU A 296 -26.32 -12.33 33.51
C LEU A 296 -27.78 -12.24 33.08
N ILE A 297 -28.34 -13.30 32.48
CA ILE A 297 -29.75 -13.36 32.09
C ILE A 297 -30.66 -13.14 33.30
N ALA A 298 -30.40 -13.85 34.41
CA ALA A 298 -31.16 -13.68 35.65
C ALA A 298 -31.07 -12.23 36.18
N ARG A 299 -29.86 -11.66 36.24
CA ARG A 299 -29.65 -10.27 36.70
C ARG A 299 -30.32 -9.23 35.79
N TYR A 300 -30.33 -9.44 34.48
CA TYR A 300 -31.06 -8.57 33.55
C TYR A 300 -32.58 -8.66 33.73
N GLN A 301 -33.11 -9.83 34.08
CA GLN A 301 -34.52 -10.01 34.41
C GLN A 301 -34.86 -9.29 35.72
N ASP A 302 -34.08 -9.52 36.78
CA ASP A 302 -34.25 -8.87 38.09
C ASP A 302 -34.22 -7.33 37.97
N LYS A 303 -33.31 -6.81 37.13
CA LYS A 303 -33.14 -5.36 36.91
C LYS A 303 -34.41 -4.73 36.33
N ARG A 304 -35.20 -5.45 35.52
CA ARG A 304 -36.44 -4.94 34.92
C ARG A 304 -37.54 -4.69 35.94
N SER A 305 -37.51 -5.41 37.07
CA SER A 305 -38.48 -5.31 38.16
C SER A 305 -37.95 -4.53 39.39
N ALA A 306 -36.70 -4.07 39.38
CA ALA A 306 -36.04 -3.51 40.56
C ALA A 306 -36.39 -2.02 40.83
N PRO A 307 -36.42 -1.59 42.11
CA PRO A 307 -36.58 -0.18 42.48
C PRO A 307 -35.37 0.66 42.05
N GLN A 308 -35.58 1.95 41.75
CA GLN A 308 -34.57 2.82 41.15
C GLN A 308 -33.30 3.02 41.99
N MET A 309 -33.37 2.82 43.32
CA MET A 309 -32.19 2.84 44.21
C MET A 309 -31.31 1.59 44.08
N GLU A 310 -31.87 0.42 43.75
CA GLU A 310 -31.13 -0.84 43.61
C GLU A 310 -30.54 -1.01 42.21
N ILE A 311 -31.17 -0.40 41.19
CA ILE A 311 -30.73 -0.46 39.79
C ILE A 311 -29.24 -0.11 39.65
N ARG A 312 -28.74 0.94 40.32
CA ARG A 312 -27.30 1.31 40.22
C ARG A 312 -26.37 0.25 40.77
N ARG A 313 -26.75 -0.45 41.85
CA ARG A 313 -25.96 -1.53 42.42
C ARG A 313 -25.94 -2.74 41.50
N MET A 314 -27.11 -3.10 40.96
CA MET A 314 -27.25 -4.18 39.99
C MET A 314 -26.48 -3.90 38.69
N GLU A 315 -26.48 -2.65 38.21
CA GLU A 315 -25.68 -2.22 37.06
C GLU A 315 -24.18 -2.45 37.29
N LYS A 316 -23.68 -2.11 38.48
CA LYS A 316 -22.27 -2.34 38.85
C LYS A 316 -21.92 -3.82 38.90
N ASP A 317 -22.83 -4.68 39.37
CA ASP A 317 -22.59 -6.13 39.42
C ASP A 317 -22.68 -6.78 38.02
N ILE A 318 -23.65 -6.37 37.19
CA ILE A 318 -23.74 -6.74 35.77
C ILE A 318 -22.46 -6.32 35.02
N GLU A 319 -21.93 -5.13 35.30
CA GLU A 319 -20.69 -4.65 34.70
C GLU A 319 -19.48 -5.51 35.07
N LYS A 320 -19.32 -5.87 36.35
CA LYS A 320 -18.26 -6.79 36.81
C LYS A 320 -18.35 -8.16 36.11
N MET A 321 -19.55 -8.69 35.97
CA MET A 321 -19.77 -9.98 35.31
C MET A 321 -19.44 -9.92 33.82
N ASN A 322 -19.87 -8.86 33.12
CA ASN A 322 -19.49 -8.63 31.73
C ASN A 322 -17.96 -8.51 31.56
N HIS A 323 -17.27 -7.88 32.51
CA HIS A 323 -15.81 -7.80 32.50
C HIS A 323 -15.15 -9.18 32.67
N ARG A 324 -15.66 -10.00 33.60
CA ARG A 324 -15.21 -11.38 33.79
C ARG A 324 -15.43 -12.22 32.52
N ARG A 325 -16.63 -12.13 31.92
CA ARG A 325 -16.97 -12.77 30.65
C ARG A 325 -15.99 -12.39 29.53
N MET A 326 -15.68 -11.10 29.39
CA MET A 326 -14.73 -10.62 28.39
C MET A 326 -13.33 -11.21 28.59
N LYS A 327 -12.86 -11.30 29.84
CA LYS A 327 -11.57 -11.90 30.18
C LYS A 327 -11.53 -13.39 29.79
N ILE A 328 -12.56 -14.15 30.13
CA ILE A 328 -12.68 -15.58 29.79
C ILE A 328 -12.75 -15.77 28.28
N ASN A 329 -13.51 -14.95 27.54
CA ASN A 329 -13.54 -15.01 26.07
C ASN A 329 -12.15 -14.79 25.44
N LYS A 330 -11.35 -13.89 26.03
CA LYS A 330 -9.96 -13.67 25.59
C LYS A 330 -9.08 -14.91 25.87
N GLU A 331 -9.26 -15.53 27.02
CA GLU A 331 -8.57 -16.78 27.38
C GLU A 331 -9.01 -17.94 26.49
N GLN A 332 -10.31 -18.08 26.17
CA GLN A 332 -10.83 -19.05 25.20
C GLN A 332 -10.20 -18.85 23.82
N THR A 333 -10.14 -17.60 23.34
CA THR A 333 -9.54 -17.30 22.03
C THR A 333 -8.05 -17.68 21.99
N LYS A 334 -7.32 -17.41 23.09
CA LYS A 334 -5.91 -17.79 23.22
C LYS A 334 -5.75 -19.32 23.27
N ASN A 335 -6.60 -19.99 24.05
CA ASN A 335 -6.59 -21.44 24.20
C ASN A 335 -6.94 -22.14 22.87
N ALA A 336 -7.94 -21.65 22.14
CA ALA A 336 -8.31 -22.19 20.83
C ALA A 336 -7.17 -22.08 19.80
N LYS A 337 -6.44 -20.96 19.80
CA LYS A 337 -5.24 -20.80 18.95
C LYS A 337 -4.15 -21.79 19.32
N GLU A 338 -3.92 -21.97 20.62
CA GLU A 338 -2.92 -22.91 21.11
C GLU A 338 -3.30 -24.36 20.79
N GLN A 339 -4.59 -24.72 20.91
CA GLN A 339 -5.11 -26.02 20.50
C GLN A 339 -4.89 -26.27 19.00
N GLU A 340 -5.19 -25.30 18.13
CA GLU A 340 -4.95 -25.44 16.68
C GLU A 340 -3.46 -25.62 16.36
N ARG A 341 -2.59 -24.87 17.05
CA ARG A 341 -1.13 -24.99 16.92
C ARG A 341 -0.64 -26.39 17.31
N VAL A 342 -1.09 -26.90 18.46
CA VAL A 342 -0.72 -28.22 18.97
C VAL A 342 -1.28 -29.32 18.06
N ARG A 343 -2.51 -29.19 17.56
CA ARG A 343 -3.09 -30.10 16.54
C ARG A 343 -2.26 -30.14 15.27
N SER A 344 -1.81 -28.98 14.77
CA SER A 344 -0.94 -28.91 13.59
C SER A 344 0.39 -29.64 13.83
N GLU A 345 0.95 -29.53 15.04
CA GLU A 345 2.18 -30.24 15.39
C GLU A 345 1.98 -31.76 15.52
N ILE A 346 0.82 -32.22 16.01
CA ILE A 346 0.46 -33.65 16.01
C ILE A 346 0.37 -34.18 14.59
N GLU A 347 -0.25 -33.43 13.67
CA GLU A 347 -0.32 -33.78 12.26
C GLU A 347 1.09 -33.93 11.64
N ILE A 348 2.02 -33.03 11.98
CA ILE A 348 3.41 -33.13 11.56
C ILE A 348 4.09 -34.38 12.14
N CYS A 349 3.87 -34.69 13.43
CA CYS A 349 4.41 -35.91 14.04
C CYS A 349 3.88 -37.17 13.33
N GLY A 350 2.60 -37.17 12.96
CA GLY A 350 1.97 -38.23 12.16
C GLY A 350 2.67 -38.45 10.82
N ARG A 351 2.97 -37.38 10.07
CA ARG A 351 3.72 -37.48 8.80
C ARG A 351 5.15 -38.01 8.99
N VAL A 352 5.82 -37.64 10.09
CA VAL A 352 7.14 -38.21 10.42
C VAL A 352 7.02 -39.72 10.75
N ALA A 353 5.95 -40.13 11.44
CA ALA A 353 5.68 -41.53 11.74
C ALA A 353 5.37 -42.35 10.47
N GLU A 354 4.63 -41.79 9.52
CA GLU A 354 4.40 -42.38 8.20
C GLU A 354 5.71 -42.57 7.43
N ALA A 355 6.56 -41.54 7.37
CA ALA A 355 7.87 -41.63 6.73
C ALA A 355 8.79 -42.68 7.40
N LYS A 356 8.78 -42.74 8.74
CA LYS A 356 9.50 -43.78 9.50
C LYS A 356 9.00 -45.18 9.13
N THR A 357 7.69 -45.38 9.11
CA THR A 357 7.07 -46.67 8.78
C THR A 357 7.38 -47.08 7.34
N ALA A 358 7.36 -46.14 6.40
CA ALA A 358 7.73 -46.40 5.00
C ALA A 358 9.20 -46.86 4.87
N ILE A 359 10.12 -46.29 5.67
CA ILE A 359 11.53 -46.74 5.70
C ILE A 359 11.65 -48.16 6.26
N GLU A 360 10.89 -48.49 7.32
CA GLU A 360 10.89 -49.84 7.92
C GLU A 360 10.32 -50.89 6.96
N GLN A 361 9.25 -50.55 6.24
CA GLN A 361 8.67 -51.40 5.19
C GLN A 361 9.65 -51.60 4.03
N LEU A 362 10.30 -50.52 3.57
CA LEU A 362 11.31 -50.60 2.53
C LEU A 362 12.51 -51.45 2.96
N ALA A 363 12.96 -51.33 4.20
CA ALA A 363 14.04 -52.15 4.75
C ALA A 363 13.68 -53.65 4.78
N THR A 364 12.41 -53.97 5.05
CA THR A 364 11.91 -55.34 5.10
C THR A 364 11.76 -55.94 3.70
N ALA A 365 11.27 -55.17 2.73
CA ALA A 365 11.11 -55.59 1.35
C ALA A 365 12.41 -55.59 0.54
N TRP A 366 13.45 -54.89 1.02
CA TRP A 366 14.71 -54.62 0.32
C TRP A 366 15.38 -55.83 -0.36
N PRO A 367 15.47 -57.03 0.27
CA PRO A 367 16.15 -58.18 -0.33
C PRO A 367 15.44 -58.72 -1.58
N GLY A 368 14.14 -58.46 -1.74
CA GLY A 368 13.33 -58.93 -2.87
C GLY A 368 13.14 -57.91 -3.99
N LEU A 369 13.72 -56.72 -3.88
CA LEU A 369 13.61 -55.64 -4.87
C LEU A 369 14.82 -55.62 -5.80
N ASP A 370 14.58 -55.33 -7.08
CA ASP A 370 15.65 -55.01 -8.03
C ASP A 370 16.20 -53.59 -7.79
N ASP A 371 17.34 -53.27 -8.40
CA ASP A 371 18.02 -51.99 -8.17
C ASP A 371 17.18 -50.78 -8.61
N GLY A 372 16.33 -50.94 -9.63
CA GLY A 372 15.38 -49.93 -10.07
C GLY A 372 14.31 -49.65 -9.01
N ALA A 373 13.65 -50.68 -8.48
CA ALA A 373 12.64 -50.53 -7.45
C ALA A 373 13.22 -50.06 -6.11
N ARG A 374 14.46 -50.44 -5.76
CA ARG A 374 15.18 -49.89 -4.61
C ARG A 374 15.36 -48.38 -4.73
N GLN A 375 15.79 -47.92 -5.91
CA GLN A 375 15.96 -46.48 -6.17
C GLN A 375 14.63 -45.73 -6.13
N THR A 376 13.59 -46.23 -6.81
CA THR A 376 12.26 -45.61 -6.82
C THR A 376 11.64 -45.57 -5.42
N GLY A 377 11.82 -46.62 -4.61
CA GLY A 377 11.36 -46.67 -3.22
C GLY A 377 12.01 -45.60 -2.35
N VAL A 378 13.33 -45.45 -2.46
CA VAL A 378 14.09 -44.39 -1.77
C VAL A 378 13.63 -42.99 -2.22
N GLU A 379 13.49 -42.76 -3.52
CA GLU A 379 13.06 -41.48 -4.07
C GLU A 379 11.65 -41.09 -3.62
N THR A 380 10.74 -42.06 -3.57
CA THR A 380 9.36 -41.88 -3.07
C THR A 380 9.35 -41.44 -1.61
N ILE A 381 10.16 -42.06 -0.75
CA ILE A 381 10.29 -41.65 0.66
C ILE A 381 10.92 -40.26 0.78
N LEU A 382 12.00 -39.98 0.03
CA LEU A 382 12.65 -38.66 0.06
C LEU A 382 11.71 -37.54 -0.42
N ALA A 383 10.75 -37.83 -1.31
CA ALA A 383 9.76 -36.87 -1.77
C ALA A 383 8.78 -36.42 -0.67
N THR A 384 8.60 -37.20 0.41
CA THR A 384 7.72 -36.82 1.54
C THR A 384 8.42 -35.91 2.56
N PHE A 385 9.75 -35.84 2.56
CA PHE A 385 10.54 -35.11 3.57
C PHE A 385 10.25 -33.60 3.66
N PRO A 386 9.90 -32.90 2.56
CA PRO A 386 9.41 -31.53 2.67
C PRO A 386 8.25 -31.44 3.65
N SER A 387 7.23 -32.31 3.58
CA SER A 387 5.95 -32.23 4.30
C SER A 387 6.02 -32.09 5.84
N PHE A 388 7.17 -32.40 6.44
CA PHE A 388 7.44 -32.28 7.88
C PHE A 388 8.73 -31.50 8.22
N ASP A 389 9.16 -30.58 7.35
CA ASP A 389 10.31 -29.68 7.53
C ASP A 389 11.70 -30.36 7.50
N ALA A 390 11.84 -31.53 6.87
CA ALA A 390 13.13 -32.21 6.70
C ALA A 390 13.92 -31.76 5.46
N SER A 391 13.39 -30.81 4.68
CA SER A 391 14.03 -30.27 3.46
C SER A 391 14.71 -28.92 3.71
N LEU A 392 15.93 -28.75 3.19
CA LEU A 392 16.63 -27.45 3.19
C LEU A 392 15.88 -26.39 2.39
N ALA A 393 15.26 -26.77 1.28
CA ALA A 393 14.53 -25.84 0.42
C ALA A 393 13.37 -25.22 1.20
N ARG A 394 12.56 -26.04 1.89
CA ARG A 394 11.48 -25.54 2.74
C ARG A 394 11.99 -24.68 3.91
N TYR A 395 13.13 -25.05 4.50
CA TYR A 395 13.67 -24.30 5.65
C TYR A 395 14.18 -22.89 5.28
N PHE A 396 14.82 -22.73 4.12
CA PHE A 396 15.41 -21.44 3.71
C PHE A 396 14.58 -20.63 2.70
N VAL A 397 13.77 -21.29 1.87
CA VAL A 397 13.02 -20.66 0.77
C VAL A 397 11.50 -20.75 0.98
N GLY A 398 11.01 -21.80 1.64
CA GLY A 398 9.58 -22.10 1.74
C GLY A 398 9.04 -22.83 0.51
N ASP A 399 7.73 -23.05 0.46
CA ASP A 399 7.03 -23.78 -0.62
C ASP A 399 6.23 -22.85 -1.55
N VAL A 400 6.48 -21.53 -1.49
CA VAL A 400 5.87 -20.56 -2.41
C VAL A 400 6.26 -20.91 -3.86
N PRO A 401 5.30 -21.00 -4.80
CA PRO A 401 5.60 -21.25 -6.21
C PRO A 401 6.16 -19.98 -6.87
N TRP A 402 7.42 -19.63 -6.58
CA TRP A 402 8.10 -18.43 -7.10
C TRP A 402 8.14 -18.39 -8.64
N SER A 403 8.05 -19.53 -9.31
CA SER A 403 7.94 -19.63 -10.77
C SER A 403 6.70 -18.92 -11.33
N HIS A 404 5.60 -18.86 -10.58
CA HIS A 404 4.38 -18.14 -10.98
C HIS A 404 4.62 -16.62 -11.05
N TRP A 405 5.59 -16.13 -10.28
CA TRP A 405 5.87 -14.69 -10.13
C TRP A 405 7.12 -14.23 -10.88
N ALA A 406 8.06 -15.12 -11.18
CA ALA A 406 9.34 -14.75 -11.79
C ALA A 406 9.18 -13.99 -13.10
N ARG A 407 8.32 -14.49 -14.00
CA ARG A 407 8.05 -13.85 -15.30
C ARG A 407 7.35 -12.49 -15.18
N PRO A 408 6.21 -12.35 -14.45
CA PRO A 408 5.57 -11.06 -14.28
C PRO A 408 6.41 -10.05 -13.51
N LEU A 409 7.07 -10.45 -12.42
CA LEU A 409 7.95 -9.56 -11.67
C LEU A 409 9.15 -9.12 -12.50
N GLY A 410 9.69 -9.98 -13.38
CA GLY A 410 10.75 -9.63 -14.31
C GLY A 410 10.34 -8.49 -15.24
N HIS A 411 9.18 -8.60 -15.90
CA HIS A 411 8.68 -7.55 -16.80
C HIS A 411 8.32 -6.26 -16.05
N TRP A 412 7.66 -6.38 -14.89
CA TRP A 412 7.35 -5.23 -14.04
C TRP A 412 8.61 -4.55 -13.50
N SER A 413 9.67 -5.30 -13.18
CA SER A 413 10.93 -4.72 -12.68
C SER A 413 11.55 -3.74 -13.66
N VAL A 414 11.44 -3.99 -14.97
CA VAL A 414 11.92 -3.08 -16.01
C VAL A 414 11.14 -1.76 -15.96
N LEU A 415 9.81 -1.83 -15.98
CA LEU A 415 8.94 -0.64 -15.97
C LEU A 415 9.07 0.17 -14.68
N ILE A 416 9.12 -0.51 -13.53
CA ILE A 416 9.26 0.11 -12.21
C ILE A 416 10.63 0.78 -12.08
N SER A 417 11.71 0.09 -12.46
CA SER A 417 13.07 0.64 -12.38
C SER A 417 13.23 1.86 -13.28
N LEU A 418 12.74 1.80 -14.53
CA LEU A 418 12.73 2.95 -15.43
C LEU A 418 11.96 4.12 -14.81
N THR A 419 10.73 3.87 -14.34
CA THR A 419 9.89 4.91 -13.72
C THR A 419 10.57 5.55 -12.52
N TYR A 420 11.14 4.76 -11.60
CA TYR A 420 11.75 5.27 -10.39
C TYR A 420 13.04 6.05 -10.67
N ILE A 421 13.86 5.60 -11.62
CA ILE A 421 15.04 6.34 -12.07
C ILE A 421 14.64 7.66 -12.72
N ILE A 422 13.61 7.68 -13.57
CA ILE A 422 13.07 8.91 -14.15
C ILE A 422 12.61 9.86 -13.04
N LEU A 423 11.86 9.39 -12.05
CA LEU A 423 11.39 10.21 -10.93
C LEU A 423 12.53 10.76 -10.07
N LEU A 424 13.57 9.96 -9.80
CA LEU A 424 14.77 10.40 -9.09
C LEU A 424 15.47 11.54 -9.84
N CYS A 425 15.77 11.32 -11.12
CA CYS A 425 16.42 12.32 -11.96
C CYS A 425 15.54 13.57 -12.13
N PHE A 426 14.23 13.39 -12.34
CA PHE A 426 13.28 14.49 -12.46
C PHE A 426 13.29 15.37 -11.21
N ASN A 427 13.26 14.78 -10.01
CA ASN A 427 13.34 15.51 -8.74
C ASN A 427 14.66 16.30 -8.60
N VAL A 428 15.80 15.73 -8.99
CA VAL A 428 17.09 16.44 -8.96
C VAL A 428 17.05 17.69 -9.86
N LEU A 429 16.44 17.60 -11.04
CA LEU A 429 16.39 18.68 -12.02
C LEU A 429 15.44 19.80 -11.59
N ILE A 430 14.22 19.47 -11.15
CA ILE A 430 13.24 20.47 -10.70
C ILE A 430 13.65 21.12 -9.38
N PHE A 431 14.36 20.39 -8.50
CA PHE A 431 14.83 20.91 -7.21
C PHE A 431 15.71 22.16 -7.38
N ARG A 432 16.62 22.15 -8.36
CA ARG A 432 17.48 23.32 -8.63
C ARG A 432 16.66 24.55 -9.01
N GLN A 433 15.66 24.38 -9.88
CA GLN A 433 14.77 25.48 -10.28
C GLN A 433 14.02 26.03 -9.06
N TRP A 434 13.46 25.14 -8.24
CA TRP A 434 12.58 25.53 -7.15
C TRP A 434 13.30 26.07 -5.90
N ALA A 435 14.40 25.46 -5.50
CA ALA A 435 15.13 25.88 -4.32
C ALA A 435 15.92 27.18 -4.57
N TYR A 436 16.55 27.33 -5.74
CA TYR A 436 17.47 28.44 -6.00
C TYR A 436 16.82 29.62 -6.73
N HIS A 437 16.00 29.37 -7.75
CA HIS A 437 15.37 30.46 -8.53
C HIS A 437 14.05 30.90 -7.94
N GLU A 438 13.23 29.95 -7.45
CA GLU A 438 11.90 30.25 -6.91
C GLU A 438 11.85 30.30 -5.37
N LYS A 439 12.93 29.91 -4.69
CA LYS A 439 13.11 29.94 -3.23
C LYS A 439 11.92 29.33 -2.46
N LEU A 440 11.53 28.13 -2.85
CA LEU A 440 10.53 27.34 -2.12
C LEU A 440 10.98 27.04 -0.69
N ILE A 441 10.01 26.96 0.23
CA ILE A 441 10.23 26.82 1.68
C ILE A 441 10.41 25.35 2.11
N PHE A 442 9.74 24.39 1.46
CA PHE A 442 9.73 22.96 1.83
C PHE A 442 9.35 22.67 3.30
N PRO A 443 8.12 23.01 3.74
CA PRO A 443 7.72 22.91 5.16
C PRO A 443 7.83 21.50 5.76
N LEU A 444 7.66 20.44 4.95
CA LEU A 444 7.76 19.06 5.42
C LEU A 444 9.21 18.60 5.65
N ALA A 445 10.19 19.23 4.98
CA ALA A 445 11.61 19.02 5.23
C ALA A 445 12.08 19.75 6.51
N GLU A 446 11.47 20.92 6.80
CA GLU A 446 11.78 21.71 8.00
C GLU A 446 11.45 20.94 9.30
N LEU A 447 10.36 20.17 9.33
CA LEU A 447 9.93 19.42 10.52
C LEU A 447 11.02 18.48 11.11
N PRO A 448 11.59 17.51 10.36
CA PRO A 448 12.67 16.66 10.87
C PRO A 448 13.96 17.44 11.17
N GLU A 449 14.24 18.54 10.47
CA GLU A 449 15.39 19.41 10.75
C GLU A 449 15.26 20.13 12.10
N ILE A 450 14.07 20.65 12.42
CA ILE A 450 13.78 21.24 13.73
C ILE A 450 13.90 20.17 14.83
N MET A 451 13.38 18.96 14.61
CA MET A 451 13.49 17.86 15.57
C MET A 451 14.94 17.52 15.93
N THR A 452 15.87 17.61 14.97
CA THR A 452 17.30 17.36 15.24
C THR A 452 18.08 18.58 15.74
N GLY A 453 17.42 19.74 15.84
CA GLY A 453 18.00 20.99 16.34
C GLY A 453 18.87 21.72 15.32
N LEU A 454 18.65 21.54 14.02
CA LEU A 454 19.44 22.17 12.96
C LEU A 454 19.43 23.71 13.05
N GLU A 455 18.29 24.30 13.38
CA GLU A 455 18.11 25.77 13.52
C GLU A 455 19.01 26.42 14.58
N SER A 456 19.53 25.65 15.53
CA SER A 456 20.35 26.20 16.62
C SER A 456 21.71 26.72 16.16
N GLY A 457 22.14 26.43 14.93
CA GLY A 457 23.43 26.84 14.35
C GLY A 457 24.68 26.25 15.05
N LYS A 458 24.51 25.65 16.23
CA LYS A 458 25.57 24.96 16.98
C LYS A 458 25.92 23.65 16.30
N ALA A 459 27.18 23.22 16.32
CA ALA A 459 27.59 21.92 15.78
C ALA A 459 27.08 20.74 16.64
N ASP A 460 26.99 20.92 17.96
CA ASP A 460 26.44 19.95 18.91
C ASP A 460 25.06 20.42 19.40
N PRO A 461 23.98 19.62 19.24
CA PRO A 461 22.64 20.00 19.74
C PRO A 461 22.52 19.99 21.27
N GLY A 462 23.58 19.60 21.99
CA GLY A 462 23.51 19.28 23.41
C GLY A 462 22.79 17.95 23.64
N LEU A 463 22.47 17.62 24.90
CA LEU A 463 21.83 16.34 25.22
C LEU A 463 20.46 16.18 24.54
N ILE A 464 19.67 17.26 24.52
CA ILE A 464 18.32 17.32 23.94
C ILE A 464 18.17 18.63 23.14
N PRO A 465 17.61 18.61 21.92
CA PRO A 465 17.39 19.80 21.10
C PRO A 465 16.46 20.86 21.73
N PRO A 466 16.56 22.15 21.33
CA PRO A 466 15.76 23.23 21.90
C PRO A 466 14.24 23.03 21.81
N LEU A 467 13.75 22.40 20.74
CA LEU A 467 12.31 22.12 20.54
C LEU A 467 11.69 21.41 21.75
N PHE A 468 12.34 20.36 22.24
CA PHE A 468 11.81 19.52 23.32
C PHE A 468 11.96 20.13 24.71
N LYS A 469 12.71 21.24 24.83
CA LYS A 469 12.81 22.05 26.05
C LYS A 469 11.68 23.09 26.15
N ASN A 470 10.92 23.30 25.07
CA ASN A 470 9.81 24.24 25.04
C ASN A 470 8.57 23.64 25.74
N GLY A 471 8.06 24.28 26.79
CA GLY A 471 6.87 23.82 27.50
C GLY A 471 5.62 23.74 26.60
N LEU A 472 5.49 24.65 25.63
CA LEU A 472 4.36 24.64 24.69
C LEU A 472 4.35 23.41 23.78
N PHE A 473 5.52 22.83 23.50
CA PHE A 473 5.61 21.55 22.77
C PHE A 473 4.89 20.44 23.53
N TRP A 474 5.16 20.30 24.83
CA TRP A 474 4.53 19.29 25.67
C TRP A 474 3.04 19.53 25.87
N VAL A 475 2.59 20.79 25.88
CA VAL A 475 1.16 21.13 25.87
C VAL A 475 0.49 20.61 24.60
N GLY A 476 1.06 20.90 23.42
CA GLY A 476 0.55 20.37 22.15
C GLY A 476 0.56 18.83 22.10
N PHE A 477 1.65 18.22 22.55
CA PHE A 477 1.77 16.77 22.65
C PHE A 477 0.70 16.17 23.57
N ALA A 478 0.44 16.78 24.72
CA ALA A 478 -0.57 16.33 25.68
C ALA A 478 -2.01 16.52 25.16
N ILE A 479 -2.29 17.56 24.36
CA ILE A 479 -3.62 17.76 23.76
C ILE A 479 -3.92 16.62 22.78
N ALA A 480 -3.06 16.41 21.79
CA ALA A 480 -3.26 15.34 20.80
C ALA A 480 -3.18 13.96 21.46
N GLY A 481 -2.17 13.76 22.31
CA GLY A 481 -1.93 12.53 23.05
C GLY A 481 -3.05 12.16 24.02
N GLY A 482 -3.63 13.13 24.71
CA GLY A 482 -4.74 12.93 25.65
C GLY A 482 -6.05 12.61 24.95
N VAL A 483 -6.42 13.39 23.91
CA VAL A 483 -7.68 13.16 23.16
C VAL A 483 -7.63 11.82 22.43
N MET A 484 -6.55 11.54 21.70
CA MET A 484 -6.43 10.27 20.98
C MET A 484 -6.14 9.10 21.92
N GLY A 485 -5.39 9.33 23.00
CA GLY A 485 -5.14 8.32 24.04
C GLY A 485 -6.42 7.89 24.75
N TRP A 486 -7.35 8.82 24.99
CA TRP A 486 -8.69 8.48 25.47
C TRP A 486 -9.43 7.55 24.51
N ASN A 487 -9.45 7.89 23.21
CA ASN A 487 -10.04 7.03 22.20
C ASN A 487 -9.37 5.65 22.15
N LEU A 488 -8.03 5.60 22.29
CA LEU A 488 -7.27 4.36 22.32
C LEU A 488 -7.71 3.49 23.50
N LEU A 489 -7.81 4.06 24.70
CA LEU A 489 -8.30 3.36 25.88
C LEU A 489 -9.73 2.82 25.67
N CYS A 490 -10.64 3.63 25.11
CA CYS A 490 -11.99 3.19 24.76
C CYS A 490 -11.97 1.97 23.81
N TYR A 491 -11.18 2.02 22.74
CA TYR A 491 -11.12 0.93 21.74
C TYR A 491 -10.42 -0.34 22.26
N THR A 492 -9.51 -0.21 23.23
CA THR A 492 -8.93 -1.40 23.88
C THR A 492 -9.98 -2.23 24.60
N GLY A 493 -11.08 -1.61 25.06
CA GLY A 493 -12.14 -2.28 25.81
C GLY A 493 -11.73 -2.68 27.23
N VAL A 494 -10.57 -2.22 27.72
CA VAL A 494 -10.10 -2.51 29.09
C VAL A 494 -11.07 -1.97 30.14
N MET A 495 -11.70 -0.82 29.88
CA MET A 495 -12.74 -0.23 30.72
C MET A 495 -14.07 -0.23 29.94
N PRO A 496 -15.06 -1.06 30.33
CA PRO A 496 -16.37 -1.05 29.70
C PRO A 496 -17.11 0.27 29.96
N GLY A 497 -18.03 0.64 29.07
CA GLY A 497 -18.85 1.85 29.20
C GLY A 497 -18.20 3.16 28.72
N LEU A 498 -16.90 3.18 28.45
CA LEU A 498 -16.25 4.37 27.89
C LEU A 498 -16.68 4.62 26.45
N LYS A 499 -17.06 5.87 26.14
CA LYS A 499 -17.39 6.31 24.79
C LYS A 499 -16.22 7.08 24.17
N PRO A 500 -15.78 6.72 22.95
CA PRO A 500 -14.77 7.50 22.24
C PRO A 500 -15.32 8.87 21.85
N LEU A 501 -14.43 9.85 21.78
CA LEU A 501 -14.70 11.19 21.27
C LEU A 501 -14.81 11.15 19.74
N ASP A 502 -15.89 11.69 19.19
CA ASP A 502 -16.08 11.81 17.75
C ASP A 502 -15.25 12.99 17.20
N LEU A 503 -14.24 12.67 16.39
CA LEU A 503 -13.40 13.65 15.72
C LEU A 503 -13.86 13.95 14.30
N ILE A 504 -14.86 13.25 13.75
CA ILE A 504 -15.32 13.39 12.36
C ILE A 504 -16.46 14.41 12.25
N ASN A 505 -17.30 14.55 13.29
CA ASN A 505 -18.41 15.49 13.42
C ASN A 505 -19.22 15.65 12.12
N SER A 506 -20.05 14.64 11.81
CA SER A 506 -20.91 14.64 10.62
C SER A 506 -22.02 15.70 10.73
N TRP A 507 -22.22 16.49 9.67
CA TRP A 507 -23.30 17.48 9.63
C TRP A 507 -24.66 16.88 9.28
N THR A 508 -24.68 15.64 8.78
CA THR A 508 -25.87 14.95 8.25
C THR A 508 -27.11 15.04 9.15
N PRO A 509 -27.03 14.84 10.49
CA PRO A 509 -28.19 14.94 11.36
C PRO A 509 -28.82 16.34 11.39
N PHE A 510 -28.03 17.39 11.14
CA PHE A 510 -28.44 18.79 11.27
C PHE A 510 -28.90 19.40 9.94
N ILE A 511 -28.43 18.87 8.80
CA ILE A 511 -28.68 19.47 7.47
C ILE A 511 -29.74 18.75 6.63
N ARG A 512 -30.23 17.59 7.07
CA ARG A 512 -31.15 16.74 6.28
C ARG A 512 -32.40 17.47 5.80
N ASN A 513 -32.99 18.30 6.66
CA ASN A 513 -34.22 19.03 6.38
C ASN A 513 -34.01 20.55 6.29
N SER A 514 -32.81 20.99 5.89
CA SER A 514 -32.48 22.42 5.80
C SER A 514 -32.10 22.84 4.37
N MET A 515 -31.91 24.15 4.18
CA MET A 515 -31.35 24.70 2.93
C MET A 515 -29.96 24.14 2.57
N PHE A 516 -29.28 23.52 3.52
CA PHE A 516 -27.96 22.89 3.34
C PHE A 516 -28.05 21.41 2.91
N LYS A 517 -29.24 20.88 2.58
CA LYS A 517 -29.43 19.50 2.12
C LYS A 517 -28.54 19.10 0.93
N GLY A 518 -28.11 20.07 0.12
CA GLY A 518 -27.18 19.83 -0.98
C GLY A 518 -25.85 19.22 -0.54
N LEU A 519 -25.42 19.46 0.71
CA LEU A 519 -24.18 18.94 1.32
C LEU A 519 -24.37 17.59 2.02
N LEU A 520 -25.52 16.95 1.89
CA LEU A 520 -25.77 15.63 2.49
C LEU A 520 -24.72 14.60 2.06
N TYR A 521 -24.38 13.70 2.98
CA TYR A 521 -23.37 12.64 2.86
C TYR A 521 -21.91 13.12 2.80
N GLY A 522 -21.63 14.36 2.38
CA GLY A 522 -20.26 14.91 2.32
C GLY A 522 -19.88 15.92 3.39
N GLY A 523 -20.85 16.67 3.93
CA GLY A 523 -20.60 17.72 4.93
C GLY A 523 -20.16 17.16 6.29
N ARG A 524 -18.90 17.44 6.67
CA ARG A 524 -18.31 17.04 7.95
C ARG A 524 -17.19 17.98 8.42
N SER A 525 -16.98 18.04 9.73
CA SER A 525 -15.91 18.82 10.38
C SER A 525 -14.92 17.89 11.09
N THR A 526 -13.91 17.43 10.37
CA THR A 526 -12.93 16.47 10.92
C THR A 526 -11.72 17.17 11.57
N ILE A 527 -11.35 16.71 12.76
CA ILE A 527 -10.19 17.18 13.54
C ILE A 527 -9.02 16.20 13.36
N PHE A 528 -7.97 16.66 12.69
CA PHE A 528 -6.67 16.00 12.59
C PHE A 528 -5.61 16.92 13.16
N PHE A 529 -5.03 16.55 14.30
CA PHE A 529 -4.02 17.36 14.98
C PHE A 529 -2.78 17.60 14.10
N THR A 530 -2.42 16.61 13.29
CA THR A 530 -1.35 16.67 12.30
C THR A 530 -1.65 17.71 11.22
N MET A 531 -2.88 17.74 10.69
CA MET A 531 -3.26 18.74 9.67
C MET A 531 -3.29 20.15 10.25
N ILE A 532 -3.77 20.31 11.49
CA ILE A 532 -3.75 21.59 12.22
C ILE A 532 -2.31 22.07 12.40
N GLY A 533 -1.42 21.17 12.85
CA GLY A 533 -0.01 21.46 13.05
C GLY A 533 0.70 21.85 11.76
N VAL A 534 0.50 21.08 10.69
CA VAL A 534 1.10 21.35 9.38
C VAL A 534 0.55 22.66 8.78
N ALA A 535 -0.75 22.93 8.87
CA ALA A 535 -1.35 24.18 8.40
C ALA A 535 -0.74 25.42 9.07
N PHE A 536 -0.29 25.30 10.34
CA PHE A 536 0.43 26.37 11.03
C PHE A 536 1.85 26.57 10.48
N LEU A 537 2.53 25.52 10.01
CA LEU A 537 3.89 25.60 9.47
C LEU A 537 3.92 26.20 8.06
N ILE A 538 2.96 25.83 7.20
CA ILE A 538 2.94 26.25 5.79
C ILE A 538 2.58 27.74 5.61
N PRO A 539 2.91 28.39 4.47
CA PRO A 539 2.61 29.81 4.27
C PRO A 539 1.11 30.13 4.41
N GLN A 540 0.80 31.25 5.08
CA GLN A 540 -0.58 31.62 5.43
C GLN A 540 -1.50 31.71 4.20
N LYS A 541 -1.00 32.27 3.08
CA LYS A 541 -1.76 32.36 1.82
C LYS A 541 -2.08 30.99 1.21
N VAL A 542 -1.16 30.02 1.35
CA VAL A 542 -1.39 28.65 0.86
C VAL A 542 -2.44 27.96 1.72
N SER A 543 -2.26 27.94 3.05
CA SER A 543 -3.23 27.35 3.98
C SER A 543 -4.64 27.95 3.84
N PHE A 544 -4.76 29.27 3.69
CA PHE A 544 -6.03 29.96 3.40
C PHE A 544 -6.74 29.38 2.17
N SER A 545 -5.98 29.23 1.09
CA SER A 545 -6.53 28.87 -0.22
C SER A 545 -7.05 27.43 -0.24
N LEU A 546 -6.40 26.53 0.51
CA LEU A 546 -6.81 25.12 0.59
C LEU A 546 -8.23 24.96 1.10
N TRP A 547 -8.58 25.59 2.24
CA TRP A 547 -9.92 25.49 2.77
C TRP A 547 -10.91 26.41 2.03
N PHE A 548 -10.46 27.58 1.56
CA PHE A 548 -11.30 28.54 0.83
C PHE A 548 -11.90 27.93 -0.45
N PHE A 549 -11.11 27.28 -1.30
CA PHE A 549 -11.62 26.67 -2.53
C PHE A 549 -12.55 25.48 -2.24
N HIS A 550 -12.35 24.77 -1.12
CA HIS A 550 -13.27 23.72 -0.71
C HIS A 550 -14.63 24.29 -0.27
N VAL A 551 -14.64 25.39 0.49
CA VAL A 551 -15.87 26.11 0.85
C VAL A 551 -16.53 26.69 -0.39
N LEU A 552 -15.77 27.23 -1.34
CA LEU A 552 -16.30 27.71 -2.61
C LEU A 552 -17.00 26.60 -3.37
N TYR A 553 -16.42 25.40 -3.42
CA TYR A 553 -17.07 24.22 -3.97
C TYR A 553 -18.40 23.89 -3.25
N MET A 554 -18.43 23.92 -1.92
CA MET A 554 -19.67 23.67 -1.16
C MET A 554 -20.75 24.70 -1.51
N ILE A 555 -20.38 25.97 -1.68
CA ILE A 555 -21.30 27.03 -2.12
C ILE A 555 -21.79 26.76 -3.55
N THR A 556 -20.89 26.43 -4.49
CA THR A 556 -21.27 26.10 -5.87
C THR A 556 -22.20 24.88 -5.92
N LEU A 557 -21.96 23.85 -5.10
CA LEU A 557 -22.84 22.69 -5.00
C LEU A 557 -24.24 23.09 -4.54
N LEU A 558 -24.36 23.93 -3.51
CA LEU A 558 -25.64 24.43 -3.02
C LEU A 558 -26.38 25.23 -4.09
N ILE A 559 -25.67 26.06 -4.86
CA ILE A 559 -26.25 26.81 -5.99
C ILE A 559 -26.77 25.86 -7.07
N LEU A 560 -25.97 24.86 -7.47
CA LEU A 560 -26.39 23.88 -8.49
C LEU A 560 -27.62 23.07 -8.06
N VAL A 561 -27.68 22.68 -6.78
CA VAL A 561 -28.85 21.99 -6.20
C VAL A 561 -30.05 22.93 -6.14
N ALA A 562 -29.86 24.20 -5.77
CA ALA A 562 -30.93 25.20 -5.75
C ALA A 562 -31.50 25.50 -7.15
N LEU A 563 -30.65 25.46 -8.18
CA LEU A 563 -31.03 25.61 -9.60
C LEU A 563 -31.67 24.34 -10.19
N GLY A 564 -31.77 23.24 -9.44
CA GLY A 564 -32.43 22.00 -9.88
C GLY A 564 -31.56 21.02 -10.66
N PHE A 565 -30.24 21.24 -10.76
CA PHE A 565 -29.33 20.31 -11.46
C PHE A 565 -29.06 19.00 -10.69
N GLY A 566 -29.54 18.88 -9.46
CA GLY A 566 -29.38 17.69 -8.62
C GLY A 566 -30.04 17.85 -7.25
N GLN A 567 -30.10 16.79 -6.46
CA GLN A 567 -30.71 16.82 -5.13
C GLN A 567 -29.67 17.05 -4.02
N ASN A 568 -28.47 16.49 -4.17
CA ASN A 568 -27.36 16.59 -3.23
C ASN A 568 -26.04 16.18 -3.90
N GLU A 569 -24.94 16.10 -3.16
CA GLU A 569 -23.62 15.73 -3.68
C GLU A 569 -23.61 14.40 -4.46
N SER A 570 -24.44 13.42 -4.08
CA SER A 570 -24.49 12.12 -4.77
C SER A 570 -25.04 12.20 -6.20
N SER A 571 -25.78 13.27 -6.54
CA SER A 571 -26.24 13.53 -7.91
C SER A 571 -25.09 13.86 -8.88
N PHE A 572 -23.88 14.13 -8.36
CA PHE A 572 -22.72 14.53 -9.15
C PHE A 572 -21.57 13.50 -8.98
N PRO A 573 -21.65 12.34 -9.66
CA PRO A 573 -20.69 11.25 -9.47
C PRO A 573 -19.28 11.61 -9.95
N THR A 574 -18.28 11.17 -9.21
CA THR A 574 -16.86 11.23 -9.58
C THR A 574 -16.19 9.91 -9.19
N GLU A 575 -15.28 9.43 -10.01
CA GLU A 575 -14.52 8.20 -9.75
C GLU A 575 -13.04 8.35 -10.17
N TRP A 576 -12.25 7.29 -10.06
CA TRP A 576 -10.80 7.31 -10.31
C TRP A 576 -10.40 7.06 -11.76
N TRP A 577 -11.29 6.51 -12.57
CA TRP A 577 -10.93 6.05 -13.91
C TRP A 577 -11.14 7.13 -14.94
N TYR A 578 -12.38 7.49 -15.23
CA TYR A 578 -12.67 8.43 -16.31
C TYR A 578 -13.76 9.46 -15.99
N THR A 579 -14.59 9.29 -14.96
CA THR A 579 -15.70 10.23 -14.67
C THR A 579 -15.28 11.39 -13.74
N LEU A 580 -15.40 12.61 -14.26
CA LEU A 580 -15.29 13.86 -13.49
C LEU A 580 -16.67 14.48 -13.24
N ASN A 581 -16.88 15.03 -12.04
CA ASN A 581 -17.97 15.96 -11.78
C ASN A 581 -17.49 17.41 -11.92
N PHE A 582 -18.36 18.40 -11.72
CA PHE A 582 -18.01 19.81 -11.87
C PHE A 582 -16.80 20.24 -10.99
N ARG A 583 -16.70 19.71 -9.76
CA ARG A 583 -15.59 19.99 -8.83
C ARG A 583 -14.27 19.46 -9.38
N SER A 584 -14.22 18.17 -9.70
CA SER A 584 -13.00 17.52 -10.16
C SER A 584 -12.64 17.93 -11.58
N ALA A 585 -13.61 18.24 -12.44
CA ALA A 585 -13.38 18.78 -13.78
C ALA A 585 -12.72 20.15 -13.73
N ALA A 586 -13.25 21.10 -12.95
CA ALA A 586 -12.64 22.40 -12.76
C ALA A 586 -11.23 22.28 -12.16
N GLY A 587 -11.06 21.42 -11.16
CA GLY A 587 -9.75 21.09 -10.59
C GLY A 587 -8.77 20.48 -11.61
N ALA A 588 -9.24 19.60 -12.50
CA ALA A 588 -8.40 18.92 -13.49
C ALA A 588 -7.93 19.86 -14.60
N GLY A 589 -8.78 20.80 -15.03
CA GLY A 589 -8.40 21.88 -15.93
C GLY A 589 -7.39 22.83 -15.29
N ALA A 590 -7.63 23.19 -14.02
CA ALA A 590 -6.70 23.98 -13.23
C ALA A 590 -5.33 23.30 -13.05
N MET A 591 -5.33 22.00 -12.75
CA MET A 591 -4.11 21.19 -12.63
C MET A 591 -3.31 21.19 -13.92
N LEU A 592 -3.97 21.01 -15.07
CA LEU A 592 -3.31 21.00 -16.38
C LEU A 592 -2.54 22.31 -16.63
N VAL A 593 -3.20 23.46 -16.46
CA VAL A 593 -2.59 24.78 -16.71
C VAL A 593 -1.48 25.08 -15.70
N PHE A 594 -1.75 24.88 -14.40
CA PHE A 594 -0.79 25.13 -13.35
C PHE A 594 0.48 24.29 -13.54
N ALA A 595 0.32 22.99 -13.69
CA ALA A 595 1.45 22.08 -13.79
C ALA A 595 2.21 22.23 -15.11
N SER A 596 1.54 22.52 -16.23
CA SER A 596 2.21 22.82 -17.50
C SER A 596 3.09 24.05 -17.41
N LEU A 597 2.62 25.12 -16.74
CA LEU A 597 3.44 26.31 -16.51
C LEU A 597 4.64 26.03 -15.59
N VAL A 598 4.44 25.24 -14.53
CA VAL A 598 5.54 24.83 -13.63
C VAL A 598 6.57 23.98 -14.38
N LEU A 599 6.12 23.05 -15.24
CA LEU A 599 6.99 22.23 -16.08
C LEU A 599 7.77 23.09 -17.09
N TRP A 600 7.08 24.03 -17.73
CA TRP A 600 7.68 24.97 -18.68
C TRP A 600 8.79 25.81 -18.05
N LYS A 601 8.63 26.24 -16.78
CA LYS A 601 9.69 26.95 -16.04
C LYS A 601 10.91 26.08 -15.77
N CYS A 602 10.75 24.76 -15.70
CA CYS A 602 11.84 23.81 -15.46
C CYS A 602 12.58 23.35 -16.74
N ARG A 603 12.11 23.73 -17.94
CA ARG A 603 12.60 23.21 -19.23
C ARG A 603 14.11 23.31 -19.43
N ASP A 604 14.73 24.39 -18.95
CA ASP A 604 16.16 24.63 -19.12
C ASP A 604 16.99 23.64 -18.27
N MET A 605 16.49 23.29 -17.08
CA MET A 605 17.10 22.24 -16.25
C MET A 605 16.86 20.87 -16.86
N LEU A 606 15.66 20.59 -17.38
CA LEU A 606 15.33 19.31 -18.00
C LEU A 606 16.18 19.02 -19.25
N LEU A 607 16.51 20.05 -20.03
CA LEU A 607 17.27 19.95 -21.27
C LEU A 607 18.78 20.26 -21.10
N CYS A 608 19.28 20.38 -19.88
CA CYS A 608 20.66 20.82 -19.63
C CYS A 608 21.75 19.85 -20.12
N ALA A 609 21.41 18.58 -20.39
CA ALA A 609 22.32 17.65 -21.06
C ALA A 609 22.67 18.08 -22.50
N ILE A 610 21.68 18.63 -23.22
CA ILE A 610 21.78 19.06 -24.63
C ILE A 610 22.09 20.57 -24.71
N ARG A 611 21.63 21.36 -23.73
CA ARG A 611 21.81 22.82 -23.66
C ARG A 611 22.61 23.22 -22.40
N PRO A 612 23.94 23.01 -22.37
CA PRO A 612 24.75 23.18 -21.16
C PRO A 612 25.05 24.64 -20.77
N SER A 613 24.78 25.61 -21.65
CA SER A 613 25.08 27.05 -21.42
C SER A 613 24.37 27.65 -20.21
N LYS A 614 23.29 27.02 -19.73
CA LYS A 614 22.56 27.47 -18.52
C LYS A 614 23.19 27.00 -17.19
N LEU A 615 24.31 26.26 -17.24
CA LEU A 615 25.01 25.72 -16.07
C LEU A 615 26.39 26.35 -15.82
N GLU A 616 26.61 27.59 -16.29
CA GLU A 616 27.93 28.25 -16.19
C GLU A 616 28.31 28.62 -14.75
N ASN A 617 27.35 29.02 -13.93
CA ASN A 617 27.58 29.48 -12.54
C ASN A 617 27.43 28.38 -11.48
N VAL A 618 27.65 27.12 -11.84
CA VAL A 618 27.39 25.96 -10.97
C VAL A 618 28.69 25.21 -10.68
N SER A 619 28.84 24.68 -9.45
CA SER A 619 30.01 23.89 -9.08
C SER A 619 30.23 22.68 -10.02
N PRO A 620 31.48 22.26 -10.30
CA PRO A 620 31.75 21.16 -11.23
C PRO A 620 30.99 19.86 -10.90
N ASP A 621 30.94 19.49 -9.62
CA ASP A 621 30.25 18.30 -9.14
C ASP A 621 28.73 18.36 -9.39
N GLU A 622 28.13 19.52 -9.14
CA GLU A 622 26.70 19.74 -9.36
C GLU A 622 26.36 19.81 -10.84
N LYS A 623 27.21 20.44 -11.64
CA LYS A 623 27.08 20.47 -13.11
C LYS A 623 27.10 19.05 -13.68
N ARG A 624 27.98 18.17 -13.16
CA ARG A 624 28.02 16.76 -13.54
C ARG A 624 26.72 16.04 -13.16
N GLU A 625 26.26 16.20 -11.92
CA GLU A 625 25.00 15.57 -11.45
C GLU A 625 23.80 16.00 -12.29
N LEU A 626 23.64 17.29 -12.58
CA LEU A 626 22.52 17.82 -13.36
C LEU A 626 22.54 17.30 -14.80
N ARG A 627 23.72 17.30 -15.45
CA ARG A 627 23.84 16.77 -16.82
C ARG A 627 23.54 15.28 -16.91
N VAL A 628 24.07 14.48 -15.98
CA VAL A 628 23.78 13.04 -15.92
C VAL A 628 22.28 12.82 -15.65
N SER A 629 21.70 13.55 -14.69
CA SER A 629 20.27 13.45 -14.39
C SER A 629 19.40 13.84 -15.58
N SER A 630 19.76 14.88 -16.33
CA SER A 630 19.04 15.29 -17.55
C SER A 630 19.16 14.23 -18.65
N ALA A 631 20.35 13.68 -18.89
CA ALA A 631 20.54 12.61 -19.88
C ALA A 631 19.74 11.35 -19.53
N VAL A 632 19.81 10.90 -18.27
CA VAL A 632 19.06 9.75 -17.76
C VAL A 632 17.56 10.00 -17.77
N PHE A 633 17.11 11.22 -17.45
CA PHE A 633 15.70 11.58 -17.55
C PHE A 633 15.19 11.50 -19.00
N LEU A 634 15.91 12.07 -19.97
CA LEU A 634 15.49 12.07 -21.38
C LEU A 634 15.52 10.67 -21.99
N LEU A 635 16.64 9.95 -21.85
CA LEU A 635 16.78 8.58 -22.36
C LEU A 635 15.84 7.61 -21.63
N GLY A 636 15.69 7.75 -20.31
CA GLY A 636 14.75 6.98 -19.52
C GLY A 636 13.30 7.22 -19.93
N SER A 637 12.91 8.48 -20.17
CA SER A 637 11.58 8.83 -20.67
C SER A 637 11.28 8.15 -22.02
N ALA A 638 12.22 8.24 -22.96
CA ALA A 638 12.08 7.60 -24.26
C ALA A 638 12.02 6.07 -24.12
N ALA A 639 12.91 5.48 -23.32
CA ALA A 639 12.92 4.05 -23.04
C ALA A 639 11.63 3.57 -22.39
N LEU A 640 11.03 4.34 -21.48
CA LEU A 640 9.75 4.00 -20.86
C LEU A 640 8.61 4.02 -21.87
N VAL A 641 8.51 5.04 -22.73
CA VAL A 641 7.48 5.08 -23.79
C VAL A 641 7.65 3.92 -24.77
N LEU A 642 8.89 3.60 -25.16
CA LEU A 642 9.19 2.46 -26.03
C LEU A 642 8.90 1.12 -25.33
N ALA A 643 9.14 1.00 -24.03
CA ALA A 643 8.81 -0.19 -23.25
C ALA A 643 7.30 -0.37 -23.07
N LEU A 644 6.55 0.70 -22.86
CA LEU A 644 5.09 0.67 -22.81
C LEU A 644 4.49 0.23 -24.16
N TRP A 645 5.07 0.70 -25.26
CA TRP A 645 4.66 0.29 -26.60
C TRP A 645 5.07 -1.15 -26.92
N GLY A 646 6.35 -1.49 -26.76
CA GLY A 646 6.91 -2.78 -27.17
C GLY A 646 6.62 -3.94 -26.22
N LEU A 647 6.64 -3.71 -24.90
CA LEU A 647 6.41 -4.77 -23.91
C LEU A 647 4.93 -4.88 -23.55
N MET A 648 4.24 -3.78 -23.25
CA MET A 648 2.82 -3.82 -22.85
C MET A 648 1.83 -3.76 -24.02
N HIS A 649 2.32 -3.63 -25.26
CA HIS A 649 1.50 -3.51 -26.47
C HIS A 649 0.52 -2.32 -26.44
N ILE A 650 0.87 -1.24 -25.71
CA ILE A 650 0.08 -0.01 -25.69
C ILE A 650 0.30 0.73 -27.02
N ASN A 651 -0.75 1.30 -27.60
CA ASN A 651 -0.58 2.14 -28.79
C ASN A 651 0.41 3.29 -28.52
N PHE A 652 1.36 3.50 -29.42
CA PHE A 652 2.46 4.46 -29.23
C PHE A 652 2.00 5.88 -28.90
N PHE A 653 0.96 6.38 -29.58
CA PHE A 653 0.42 7.72 -29.32
C PHE A 653 -0.13 7.81 -27.90
N TYR A 654 -0.89 6.82 -27.46
CA TYR A 654 -1.48 6.79 -26.11
C TYR A 654 -0.44 6.55 -25.01
N ALA A 655 0.64 5.81 -25.30
CA ALA A 655 1.78 5.68 -24.40
C ALA A 655 2.47 7.04 -24.20
N ALA A 656 2.76 7.77 -25.28
CA ALA A 656 3.39 9.10 -25.22
C ALA A 656 2.47 10.14 -24.55
N PHE A 657 1.18 10.18 -24.94
CA PHE A 657 0.17 11.06 -24.34
C PHE A 657 -0.02 10.76 -22.84
N GLY A 658 -0.20 9.49 -22.50
CA GLY A 658 -0.33 9.04 -21.11
C GLY A 658 0.88 9.45 -20.27
N TYR A 659 2.08 9.21 -20.77
CA TYR A 659 3.33 9.64 -20.12
C TYR A 659 3.39 11.16 -19.90
N ALA A 660 3.05 11.96 -20.92
CA ALA A 660 3.06 13.41 -20.82
C ALA A 660 2.07 13.92 -19.75
N ILE A 661 0.84 13.41 -19.74
CA ILE A 661 -0.16 13.77 -18.71
C ILE A 661 0.29 13.32 -17.32
N ILE A 662 0.83 12.11 -17.18
CA ILE A 662 1.37 11.61 -15.91
C ILE A 662 2.49 12.54 -15.39
N LEU A 663 3.40 12.98 -16.27
CA LEU A 663 4.48 13.90 -15.89
C LEU A 663 3.94 15.26 -15.44
N VAL A 664 2.95 15.81 -16.15
CA VAL A 664 2.26 17.07 -15.78
C VAL A 664 1.55 16.91 -14.43
N THR A 665 0.75 15.87 -14.22
CA THR A 665 0.10 15.66 -12.92
C THR A 665 1.12 15.43 -11.81
N THR A 666 2.22 14.73 -12.10
CA THR A 666 3.31 14.47 -11.15
C THR A 666 3.98 15.76 -10.68
N ILE A 667 4.36 16.67 -11.59
CA ILE A 667 5.01 17.92 -11.16
C ILE A 667 4.05 18.82 -10.38
N GLY A 668 2.76 18.85 -10.75
CA GLY A 668 1.72 19.57 -10.00
C GLY A 668 1.57 19.04 -8.58
N LEU A 669 1.57 17.71 -8.42
CA LEU A 669 1.58 17.02 -7.12
C LEU A 669 2.82 17.37 -6.30
N ILE A 670 4.03 17.18 -6.86
CA ILE A 670 5.27 17.44 -6.13
C ILE A 670 5.28 18.91 -5.66
N ARG A 671 4.83 19.84 -6.50
CA ARG A 671 4.73 21.25 -6.15
C ARG A 671 3.71 21.49 -5.03
N ALA A 672 2.53 20.88 -5.08
CA ALA A 672 1.51 21.01 -4.03
C ALA A 672 2.02 20.55 -2.65
N VAL A 673 2.80 19.46 -2.62
CA VAL A 673 3.37 18.93 -1.37
C VAL A 673 4.60 19.73 -0.93
N ALA A 674 5.53 20.04 -1.83
CA ALA A 674 6.77 20.76 -1.50
C ALA A 674 6.54 22.22 -1.11
N GLU A 675 5.67 22.94 -1.82
CA GLU A 675 5.34 24.34 -1.52
C GLU A 675 4.23 24.44 -0.45
N GLY A 676 3.18 23.64 -0.60
CA GLY A 676 1.99 23.72 0.25
C GLY A 676 2.04 22.88 1.50
N GLY A 677 3.08 22.07 1.70
CA GLY A 677 3.25 21.18 2.85
C GLY A 677 2.07 20.22 3.04
N ILE A 678 1.30 19.93 1.99
CA ILE A 678 0.09 19.12 2.10
C ILE A 678 0.52 17.65 2.24
N PRO A 679 0.19 16.97 3.34
CA PRO A 679 0.69 15.61 3.58
C PRO A 679 -0.07 14.58 2.75
N GLY A 680 -1.27 14.84 2.25
CA GLY A 680 -2.01 13.87 1.42
C GLY A 680 -2.57 14.51 0.16
N PHE A 681 -2.17 13.99 -0.99
CA PHE A 681 -2.69 14.41 -2.29
C PHE A 681 -3.04 13.18 -3.12
N GLN A 682 -4.31 13.07 -3.51
CA GLN A 682 -4.81 12.06 -4.44
C GLN A 682 -5.40 12.78 -5.65
N ALA A 683 -4.94 12.47 -6.87
CA ALA A 683 -5.46 13.12 -8.07
C ALA A 683 -6.62 12.32 -8.67
N HIS A 684 -7.86 12.82 -8.58
CA HIS A 684 -8.94 12.36 -9.46
C HIS A 684 -8.83 13.06 -10.83
N ALA A 685 -7.68 12.90 -11.47
CA ALA A 685 -7.37 13.41 -12.80
C ALA A 685 -6.28 12.54 -13.42
N SER A 686 -6.64 11.82 -14.48
CA SER A 686 -5.80 10.83 -15.17
C SER A 686 -5.87 11.06 -16.68
N PRO A 687 -4.98 10.44 -17.48
CA PRO A 687 -5.08 10.48 -18.94
C PRO A 687 -6.49 10.11 -19.46
N PHE A 688 -7.14 9.14 -18.83
CA PHE A 688 -8.45 8.64 -19.24
C PHE A 688 -9.58 9.64 -18.95
N HIS A 689 -9.48 10.42 -17.87
CA HIS A 689 -10.42 11.51 -17.60
C HIS A 689 -10.36 12.59 -18.69
N TYR A 690 -9.15 12.95 -19.14
CA TYR A 690 -8.98 13.94 -20.21
C TYR A 690 -9.53 13.40 -21.54
N ILE A 691 -9.24 12.14 -21.89
CA ILE A 691 -9.77 11.51 -23.12
C ILE A 691 -11.30 11.50 -23.09
N ARG A 692 -11.93 11.03 -21.99
CA ARG A 692 -13.39 10.99 -21.87
C ARG A 692 -14.02 12.38 -21.98
N ASN A 693 -13.51 13.37 -21.24
CA ASN A 693 -14.16 14.69 -21.20
C ASN A 693 -13.98 15.49 -22.50
N LEU A 694 -12.85 15.30 -23.20
CA LEU A 694 -12.59 16.00 -24.46
C LEU A 694 -13.22 15.29 -25.66
N PHE A 695 -13.04 13.97 -25.80
CA PHE A 695 -13.40 13.24 -27.01
C PHE A 695 -14.48 12.17 -26.78
N GLY A 696 -14.41 11.48 -25.64
CA GLY A 696 -15.19 10.25 -25.40
C GLY A 696 -14.42 9.03 -25.91
N PHE A 697 -14.85 7.83 -25.50
CA PHE A 697 -14.28 6.55 -25.93
C PHE A 697 -15.08 5.90 -27.08
N ASP A 698 -16.13 6.57 -27.57
CA ASP A 698 -17.01 6.11 -28.65
C ASP A 698 -16.44 6.32 -30.06
N LYS A 699 -15.27 6.97 -30.19
CA LYS A 699 -14.64 7.22 -31.50
C LYS A 699 -13.63 6.13 -31.82
N SER A 700 -13.46 5.85 -33.11
CA SER A 700 -12.50 4.84 -33.59
C SER A 700 -11.08 5.10 -33.09
N PHE A 701 -10.63 6.35 -33.08
CA PHE A 701 -9.28 6.70 -32.62
C PHE A 701 -9.12 6.63 -31.11
N THR A 702 -10.19 6.84 -30.30
CA THR A 702 -10.18 6.75 -28.83
C THR A 702 -10.76 5.45 -28.31
N ALA A 703 -10.77 4.39 -29.12
CA ALA A 703 -11.37 3.14 -28.72
C ALA A 703 -10.71 2.55 -27.45
N PRO A 704 -11.50 1.94 -26.54
CA PRO A 704 -11.04 1.42 -25.25
C PRO A 704 -9.80 0.52 -25.29
N HIS A 705 -9.68 -0.29 -26.34
CA HIS A 705 -8.58 -1.25 -26.50
C HIS A 705 -7.21 -0.59 -26.63
N PHE A 706 -7.12 0.66 -27.11
CA PHE A 706 -5.85 1.37 -27.22
C PHE A 706 -5.28 1.83 -25.86
N VAL A 707 -6.15 1.97 -24.85
CA VAL A 707 -5.79 2.50 -23.53
C VAL A 707 -5.86 1.47 -22.41
N ALA A 708 -6.46 0.31 -22.63
CA ALA A 708 -6.65 -0.73 -21.61
C ALA A 708 -5.34 -1.15 -20.89
N PRO A 709 -4.21 -1.44 -21.58
CA PRO A 709 -2.98 -1.80 -20.88
C PRO A 709 -2.34 -0.60 -20.18
N LEU A 710 -2.57 0.63 -20.68
CA LEU A 710 -2.15 1.86 -20.00
C LEU A 710 -2.91 2.05 -18.68
N MET A 711 -4.19 1.64 -18.59
CA MET A 711 -4.94 1.66 -17.33
C MET A 711 -4.28 0.75 -16.27
N VAL A 712 -3.80 -0.42 -16.66
CA VAL A 712 -3.08 -1.34 -15.75
C VAL A 712 -1.79 -0.69 -15.25
N PHE A 713 -0.95 -0.17 -16.15
CA PHE A 713 0.28 0.55 -15.78
C PHE A 713 0.00 1.74 -14.86
N TYR A 714 -0.99 2.56 -15.20
CA TYR A 714 -1.40 3.70 -14.40
C TYR A 714 -1.93 3.28 -13.02
N SER A 715 -2.70 2.18 -12.96
CA SER A 715 -3.28 1.67 -11.72
C SER A 715 -2.24 1.30 -10.66
N ILE A 716 -1.07 0.79 -11.07
CA ILE A 716 -0.01 0.30 -10.18
C ILE A 716 0.96 1.38 -9.71
N LEU A 717 1.15 2.45 -10.49
CA LEU A 717 2.19 3.44 -10.21
C LEU A 717 1.66 4.85 -9.93
N PHE A 718 0.47 5.18 -10.42
CA PHE A 718 0.01 6.57 -10.51
C PHE A 718 -1.47 6.80 -10.13
N LEU A 719 -2.23 5.77 -9.79
CA LEU A 719 -3.64 5.92 -9.41
C LEU A 719 -3.81 6.46 -7.99
N ASP A 720 -3.20 5.80 -6.99
CA ASP A 720 -3.25 6.26 -5.58
C ASP A 720 -1.92 6.92 -5.16
N ILE A 721 -1.73 8.15 -5.62
CA ILE A 721 -0.51 8.94 -5.39
C ILE A 721 -0.38 9.55 -3.99
N LYS A 722 -1.17 9.10 -3.00
CA LYS A 722 -1.14 9.65 -1.63
C LYS A 722 0.24 9.55 -0.98
N THR A 723 0.91 8.41 -1.14
CA THR A 723 2.27 8.16 -0.66
C THR A 723 3.26 8.08 -1.82
N PHE A 724 2.99 8.80 -2.91
CA PHE A 724 3.86 8.79 -4.08
C PHE A 724 5.28 9.21 -3.69
N ILE A 725 6.27 8.52 -4.27
CA ILE A 725 7.66 8.64 -3.84
C ILE A 725 8.29 10.00 -4.20
N ALA A 726 7.80 10.65 -5.25
CA ALA A 726 8.44 11.86 -5.79
C ALA A 726 8.40 13.07 -4.82
N PRO A 727 7.27 13.41 -4.15
CA PRO A 727 7.29 14.44 -3.12
C PRO A 727 8.24 14.16 -1.95
N ALA A 728 8.34 12.90 -1.51
CA ALA A 728 9.31 12.53 -0.48
C ALA A 728 10.76 12.75 -0.96
N MET A 729 11.06 12.44 -2.22
CA MET A 729 12.36 12.73 -2.84
C MET A 729 12.66 14.23 -2.90
N ALA A 730 11.68 15.07 -3.25
CA ALA A 730 11.85 16.52 -3.29
C ALA A 730 12.21 17.11 -1.92
N ASN A 731 11.50 16.68 -0.86
CA ASN A 731 11.81 17.09 0.52
C ASN A 731 13.16 16.53 0.99
N ALA A 732 13.50 15.30 0.61
CA ALA A 732 14.79 14.70 0.94
C ALA A 732 15.98 15.44 0.28
N LEU A 733 15.82 15.93 -0.95
CA LEU A 733 16.82 16.75 -1.63
C LEU A 733 17.03 18.10 -0.93
N LYS A 734 15.99 18.65 -0.32
CA LYS A 734 16.11 19.85 0.53
C LYS A 734 17.00 19.59 1.74
N ILE A 735 16.71 18.51 2.49
CA ILE A 735 17.52 18.08 3.65
C ILE A 735 18.99 17.84 3.24
N ARG A 736 19.21 17.25 2.06
CA ARG A 736 20.54 17.03 1.50
C ARG A 736 21.31 18.34 1.28
N ASP A 737 20.64 19.35 0.73
CA ASP A 737 21.20 20.66 0.40
C ASP A 737 21.54 21.45 1.68
N ASP A 738 20.63 21.47 2.65
CA ASP A 738 20.79 22.21 3.91
C ASP A 738 21.92 21.63 4.78
N LEU A 739 22.08 20.30 4.79
CA LEU A 739 23.19 19.62 5.46
C LEU A 739 24.47 19.54 4.61
N ARG A 740 24.43 19.98 3.35
CA ARG A 740 25.52 19.88 2.36
C ARG A 740 26.08 18.46 2.24
N LEU A 741 25.21 17.45 2.26
CA LEU A 741 25.60 16.05 2.20
C LEU A 741 26.32 15.70 0.90
N SER A 742 27.12 14.64 0.92
CA SER A 742 27.80 14.11 -0.27
C SER A 742 26.77 13.60 -1.29
N ARG A 743 26.81 14.12 -2.52
CA ARG A 743 25.85 13.81 -3.60
C ARG A 743 25.80 12.31 -3.93
N LEU A 744 26.97 11.68 -4.12
CA LEU A 744 27.06 10.26 -4.50
C LEU A 744 26.53 9.32 -3.41
N ARG A 745 27.00 9.45 -2.15
CA ARG A 745 26.56 8.56 -1.06
C ARG A 745 25.09 8.76 -0.72
N TYR A 746 24.57 9.98 -0.87
CA TYR A 746 23.14 10.25 -0.72
C TYR A 746 22.33 9.43 -1.72
N HIS A 747 22.64 9.52 -3.02
CA HIS A 747 21.90 8.78 -4.05
C HIS A 747 22.03 7.27 -3.88
N LEU A 748 23.23 6.80 -3.53
CA LEU A 748 23.46 5.38 -3.21
C LEU A 748 22.59 4.93 -2.02
N GLY A 749 22.52 5.73 -0.95
CA GLY A 749 21.67 5.44 0.21
C GLY A 749 20.18 5.36 -0.16
N ILE A 750 19.67 6.32 -0.94
CA ILE A 750 18.29 6.29 -1.42
C ILE A 750 18.01 5.03 -2.26
N VAL A 751 18.88 4.72 -3.23
CA VAL A 751 18.70 3.54 -4.10
C VAL A 751 18.75 2.25 -3.30
N ILE A 752 19.67 2.12 -2.34
CA ILE A 752 19.75 0.96 -1.44
C ILE A 752 18.47 0.84 -0.60
N GLY A 753 17.99 1.95 -0.01
CA GLY A 753 16.76 1.96 0.79
C GLY A 753 15.53 1.54 -0.02
N ILE A 754 15.40 2.06 -1.24
CA ILE A 754 14.35 1.68 -2.20
C ILE A 754 14.46 0.19 -2.54
N ALA A 755 15.64 -0.30 -2.95
CA ALA A 755 15.83 -1.67 -3.37
C ALA A 755 15.50 -2.68 -2.26
N ILE A 756 15.98 -2.42 -1.03
CA ILE A 756 15.70 -3.28 0.12
C ILE A 756 14.21 -3.26 0.45
N ALA A 757 13.57 -2.09 0.46
CA ALA A 757 12.14 -1.99 0.75
C ALA A 757 11.28 -2.70 -0.30
N VAL A 758 11.62 -2.61 -1.60
CA VAL A 758 10.94 -3.36 -2.67
C VAL A 758 11.09 -4.85 -2.45
N VAL A 759 12.32 -5.36 -2.28
CA VAL A 759 12.57 -6.80 -2.12
C VAL A 759 11.85 -7.36 -0.90
N VAL A 760 11.95 -6.68 0.24
CA VAL A 760 11.30 -7.12 1.47
C VAL A 760 9.78 -7.04 1.34
N ALA A 761 9.23 -5.92 0.87
CA ALA A 761 7.78 -5.76 0.78
C ALA A 761 7.13 -6.76 -0.19
N LEU A 762 7.70 -6.94 -1.39
CA LEU A 762 7.17 -7.90 -2.38
C LEU A 762 7.28 -9.34 -1.86
N SER A 763 8.42 -9.72 -1.29
CA SER A 763 8.62 -11.09 -0.78
C SER A 763 7.65 -11.41 0.35
N VAL A 764 7.50 -10.49 1.30
CA VAL A 764 6.59 -10.66 2.45
C VAL A 764 5.13 -10.67 1.99
N ALA A 765 4.74 -9.77 1.07
CA ALA A 765 3.37 -9.74 0.55
C ALA A 765 3.00 -11.05 -0.15
N ILE A 766 3.88 -11.57 -1.01
CA ILE A 766 3.68 -12.85 -1.69
C ILE A 766 3.62 -14.00 -0.68
N MET A 767 4.57 -14.06 0.27
CA MET A 767 4.56 -15.09 1.32
C MET A 767 3.27 -15.05 2.13
N LEU A 768 2.79 -13.86 2.54
CA LEU A 768 1.52 -13.71 3.24
C LEU A 768 0.33 -14.19 2.40
N SER A 769 0.29 -13.86 1.10
CA SER A 769 -0.79 -14.31 0.21
C SER A 769 -0.86 -15.84 0.11
N TYR A 770 0.28 -16.53 0.16
CA TYR A 770 0.32 -17.99 0.19
C TYR A 770 0.16 -18.59 1.59
N ASP A 771 0.31 -17.81 2.67
CA ASP A 771 0.15 -18.27 4.04
C ASP A 771 -1.31 -18.24 4.50
N ILE A 772 -1.92 -17.05 4.44
CA ILE A 772 -3.31 -16.84 4.91
C ILE A 772 -4.33 -16.77 3.76
N GLY A 773 -3.86 -16.70 2.51
CA GLY A 773 -4.70 -16.46 1.34
C GLY A 773 -4.95 -14.98 1.06
N ALA A 774 -4.81 -14.55 -0.19
CA ALA A 774 -5.19 -13.19 -0.61
C ALA A 774 -6.70 -12.89 -0.44
N ASP A 775 -7.55 -13.93 -0.41
CA ASP A 775 -8.82 -14.07 0.34
C ASP A 775 -8.94 -13.19 1.60
N ALA A 776 -8.05 -13.46 2.54
CA ALA A 776 -8.12 -13.02 3.92
C ALA A 776 -7.29 -11.75 4.20
N MET A 777 -6.55 -11.27 3.20
CA MET A 777 -5.75 -10.04 3.29
C MET A 777 -6.65 -8.79 3.22
N GLN A 778 -6.01 -7.61 3.18
CA GLN A 778 -6.72 -6.34 3.15
C GLN A 778 -7.65 -6.26 1.91
N GLY A 779 -8.97 -6.18 2.14
CA GLY A 779 -9.97 -6.35 1.09
C GLY A 779 -10.04 -5.23 0.06
N TRP A 780 -9.56 -4.02 0.38
CA TRP A 780 -9.45 -2.94 -0.59
C TRP A 780 -8.45 -3.30 -1.70
N PHE A 781 -7.22 -3.63 -1.32
CA PHE A 781 -6.13 -3.94 -2.22
C PHE A 781 -6.30 -5.29 -2.90
N TYR A 782 -6.64 -6.34 -2.15
CA TYR A 782 -6.63 -7.71 -2.69
C TYR A 782 -7.95 -8.12 -3.35
N THR A 783 -9.04 -7.36 -3.19
CA THR A 783 -10.35 -7.73 -3.76
C THR A 783 -10.97 -6.59 -4.56
N SER A 784 -11.33 -5.48 -3.90
CA SER A 784 -12.10 -4.41 -4.53
C SER A 784 -11.32 -3.71 -5.65
N PHE A 785 -10.05 -3.41 -5.41
CA PHE A 785 -9.21 -2.67 -6.34
C PHE A 785 -8.98 -3.42 -7.67
N PRO A 786 -8.37 -4.62 -7.70
CA PRO A 786 -8.13 -5.34 -8.96
C PRO A 786 -9.42 -5.68 -9.68
N LYS A 787 -10.46 -6.10 -8.96
CA LYS A 787 -11.78 -6.35 -9.54
C LYS A 787 -12.32 -5.09 -10.23
N SER A 788 -12.24 -3.92 -9.58
CA SER A 788 -12.70 -2.66 -10.15
C SER A 788 -11.91 -2.25 -11.38
N THR A 789 -10.59 -2.47 -11.40
CA THR A 789 -9.72 -2.12 -12.54
C THR A 789 -10.11 -2.90 -13.78
N PHE A 790 -10.18 -4.23 -13.69
CA PHE A 790 -10.50 -5.08 -14.84
C PHE A 790 -11.97 -4.99 -15.24
N ALA A 791 -12.89 -4.89 -14.28
CA ALA A 791 -14.30 -4.66 -14.57
C ALA A 791 -14.48 -3.34 -15.35
N ARG A 792 -13.78 -2.27 -14.97
CA ARG A 792 -13.86 -0.99 -15.67
C ARG A 792 -13.28 -1.03 -17.08
N ILE A 793 -12.23 -1.80 -17.32
CA ILE A 793 -11.72 -2.05 -18.67
C ILE A 793 -12.78 -2.77 -19.51
N GLY A 794 -13.39 -3.82 -18.95
CA GLY A 794 -14.46 -4.58 -19.61
C GLY A 794 -15.71 -3.74 -19.88
N ASP A 795 -16.20 -3.00 -18.89
CA ASP A 795 -17.34 -2.07 -19.00
C ASP A 795 -17.10 -1.04 -20.11
N MET A 796 -15.90 -0.46 -20.14
CA MET A 796 -15.52 0.54 -21.14
C MET A 796 -15.48 -0.05 -22.55
N ALA A 797 -15.01 -1.29 -22.70
CA ALA A 797 -15.00 -1.99 -23.98
C ALA A 797 -16.40 -2.43 -24.45
N LYS A 798 -17.29 -2.80 -23.52
CA LYS A 798 -18.69 -3.18 -23.81
C LYS A 798 -19.55 -1.96 -24.16
N VAL A 799 -19.45 -0.90 -23.35
CA VAL A 799 -20.23 0.33 -23.51
C VAL A 799 -19.28 1.53 -23.43
N PRO A 800 -18.72 1.97 -24.57
CA PRO A 800 -17.77 3.07 -24.60
C PRO A 800 -18.38 4.37 -24.05
N PRO A 801 -17.82 4.95 -22.97
CA PRO A 801 -18.37 6.15 -22.36
C PRO A 801 -18.16 7.37 -23.27
N THR A 802 -19.22 8.14 -23.47
CA THR A 802 -19.23 9.33 -24.32
C THR A 802 -18.76 10.60 -23.58
N ALA A 803 -18.33 11.59 -24.35
CA ALA A 803 -18.01 12.91 -23.80
C ALA A 803 -19.27 13.68 -23.41
N THR A 804 -19.26 14.29 -22.23
CA THR A 804 -20.34 15.17 -21.76
C THR A 804 -19.97 16.64 -21.99
N ALA A 805 -20.84 17.41 -22.65
CA ALA A 805 -20.62 18.84 -22.90
C ALA A 805 -20.41 19.64 -21.60
N MET A 806 -21.18 19.31 -20.55
CA MET A 806 -21.07 19.95 -19.24
C MET A 806 -19.72 19.67 -18.57
N GLY A 807 -19.26 18.41 -18.55
CA GLY A 807 -17.95 18.04 -18.01
C GLY A 807 -16.79 18.75 -18.75
N ARG A 808 -16.88 18.81 -20.09
CA ARG A 808 -15.94 19.57 -20.92
C ARG A 808 -15.93 21.06 -20.58
N GLY A 809 -17.12 21.65 -20.41
CA GLY A 809 -17.28 23.06 -20.02
C GLY A 809 -16.61 23.38 -18.68
N TRP A 810 -16.84 22.56 -17.65
CA TRP A 810 -16.21 22.74 -16.33
C TRP A 810 -14.69 22.56 -16.38
N LEU A 811 -14.19 21.62 -17.18
CA LEU A 811 -12.76 21.43 -17.39
C LEU A 811 -12.11 22.66 -18.03
N ILE A 812 -12.70 23.18 -19.10
CA ILE A 812 -12.19 24.39 -19.78
C ILE A 812 -12.30 25.62 -18.86
N ALA A 813 -13.42 25.78 -18.16
CA ALA A 813 -13.61 26.87 -17.20
C ALA A 813 -12.54 26.85 -16.10
N GLY A 814 -12.25 25.67 -15.53
CA GLY A 814 -11.19 25.51 -14.55
C GLY A 814 -9.80 25.88 -15.08
N ALA A 815 -9.49 25.52 -16.33
CA ALA A 815 -8.25 25.91 -17.00
C ALA A 815 -8.16 27.43 -17.20
N ILE A 816 -9.23 28.07 -17.68
CA ILE A 816 -9.28 29.53 -17.89
C ILE A 816 -9.13 30.27 -16.57
N ILE A 817 -9.89 29.89 -15.54
CA ILE A 817 -9.82 30.52 -14.21
C ILE A 817 -8.41 30.39 -13.63
N MET A 818 -7.76 29.22 -13.78
CA MET A 818 -6.37 29.05 -13.36
C MET A 818 -5.41 29.96 -14.13
N ALA A 819 -5.56 30.08 -15.45
CA ALA A 819 -4.73 30.98 -16.26
C ALA A 819 -4.89 32.45 -15.82
N LEU A 820 -6.13 32.89 -15.60
CA LEU A 820 -6.44 34.22 -15.08
C LEU A 820 -5.86 34.42 -13.67
N LEU A 821 -6.00 33.43 -12.79
CA LEU A 821 -5.44 33.47 -11.44
C LEU A 821 -3.92 33.63 -11.47
N LEU A 822 -3.23 32.88 -12.34
CA LEU A 822 -1.77 32.96 -12.50
C LEU A 822 -1.33 34.29 -13.12
N TYR A 823 -2.11 34.84 -14.06
CA TYR A 823 -1.84 36.13 -14.70
C TYR A 823 -2.02 37.29 -13.71
N PHE A 824 -3.19 37.42 -13.10
CA PHE A 824 -3.49 38.52 -12.18
C PHE A 824 -2.67 38.48 -10.90
N ARG A 825 -2.24 37.30 -10.45
CA ARG A 825 -1.37 37.17 -9.27
C ARG A 825 0.03 37.76 -9.47
N GLN A 826 0.42 38.12 -10.70
CA GLN A 826 1.67 38.85 -10.96
C GLN A 826 1.65 40.26 -10.37
N THR A 827 0.46 40.88 -10.26
CA THR A 827 0.29 42.25 -9.74
C THR A 827 -0.58 42.27 -8.47
N MET A 828 -1.60 41.42 -8.40
CA MET A 828 -2.57 41.36 -7.30
C MET A 828 -2.20 40.26 -6.29
N PHE A 829 -1.28 40.58 -5.37
CA PHE A 829 -0.75 39.61 -4.40
C PHE A 829 -1.75 39.13 -3.33
N TRP A 830 -2.94 39.73 -3.24
CA TRP A 830 -3.99 39.33 -2.30
C TRP A 830 -4.83 38.15 -2.79
N LEU A 831 -4.77 37.82 -4.08
CA LEU A 831 -5.52 36.71 -4.66
C LEU A 831 -5.14 35.35 -4.03
N PRO A 832 -6.09 34.40 -3.95
CA PRO A 832 -5.82 33.06 -3.47
C PRO A 832 -4.68 32.35 -4.21
N HIS A 833 -4.02 31.44 -3.52
CA HIS A 833 -2.97 30.58 -4.04
C HIS A 833 -3.54 29.57 -5.06
N PRO A 834 -2.91 29.41 -6.24
CA PRO A 834 -3.27 28.39 -7.25
C PRO A 834 -3.36 26.96 -6.72
N ILE A 835 -2.51 26.61 -5.74
CA ILE A 835 -2.52 25.27 -5.10
C ILE A 835 -3.90 24.95 -4.49
N GLY A 836 -4.64 25.96 -4.00
CA GLY A 836 -5.99 25.72 -3.48
C GLY A 836 -6.97 25.23 -4.55
N MET A 837 -6.86 25.73 -5.78
CA MET A 837 -7.76 25.37 -6.87
C MET A 837 -7.45 23.97 -7.44
N ILE A 838 -6.16 23.61 -7.58
CA ILE A 838 -5.81 22.25 -8.03
C ILE A 838 -6.26 21.18 -7.03
N MET A 839 -6.40 21.52 -5.75
CA MET A 839 -6.86 20.60 -4.70
C MET A 839 -8.34 20.22 -4.81
N LEU A 840 -9.11 20.81 -5.74
CA LEU A 840 -10.48 20.39 -6.03
C LEU A 840 -10.57 18.96 -6.59
N ILE A 841 -9.49 18.46 -7.22
CA ILE A 841 -9.39 17.06 -7.66
C ILE A 841 -9.13 16.09 -6.50
N ASN A 842 -8.76 16.60 -5.32
CA ASN A 842 -8.34 15.78 -4.20
C ASN A 842 -9.53 15.45 -3.28
N PRO A 843 -9.99 14.19 -3.23
CA PRO A 843 -11.09 13.78 -2.36
C PRO A 843 -10.79 13.98 -0.87
N LEU A 844 -9.51 13.93 -0.47
CA LEU A 844 -9.09 14.09 0.93
C LEU A 844 -9.44 15.46 1.49
N MET A 845 -9.68 16.46 0.64
CA MET A 845 -10.12 17.78 1.08
C MET A 845 -11.45 17.74 1.83
N ARG A 846 -12.32 16.75 1.57
CA ARG A 846 -13.56 16.55 2.35
C ARG A 846 -13.27 16.32 3.84
N ALA A 847 -12.14 15.73 4.18
CA ALA A 847 -11.72 15.48 5.56
C ALA A 847 -10.77 16.56 6.10
N TYR A 848 -9.91 17.13 5.26
CA TYR A 848 -8.84 18.03 5.72
C TYR A 848 -9.24 19.51 5.85
N TRP A 849 -10.24 19.98 5.10
CA TRP A 849 -10.52 21.42 4.98
C TRP A 849 -10.72 22.13 6.34
N PHE A 850 -11.44 21.49 7.27
CA PHE A 850 -11.75 22.08 8.57
C PHE A 850 -10.51 22.20 9.46
N SER A 851 -9.69 21.15 9.51
CA SER A 851 -8.42 21.17 10.24
C SER A 851 -7.42 22.18 9.65
N LEU A 852 -7.36 22.30 8.32
CA LEU A 852 -6.55 23.31 7.63
C LEU A 852 -7.02 24.73 7.97
N MET A 853 -8.33 24.95 8.07
CA MET A 853 -8.92 26.23 8.49
C MET A 853 -8.54 26.58 9.92
N LEU A 854 -8.58 25.62 10.86
CA LEU A 854 -8.19 25.85 12.25
C LEU A 854 -6.70 26.21 12.38
N GLY A 855 -5.81 25.48 11.70
CA GLY A 855 -4.38 25.80 11.70
C GLY A 855 -4.07 27.15 11.02
N TRP A 856 -4.77 27.47 9.93
CA TRP A 856 -4.70 28.80 9.30
C TRP A 856 -5.16 29.91 10.25
N LEU A 857 -6.29 29.72 10.92
CA LEU A 857 -6.85 30.70 11.86
C LEU A 857 -5.87 30.96 13.00
N ALA A 858 -5.33 29.89 13.60
CA ALA A 858 -4.34 30.03 14.65
C ALA A 858 -3.08 30.76 14.15
N LYS A 859 -2.58 30.42 12.95
CA LYS A 859 -1.45 31.13 12.34
C LYS A 859 -1.78 32.60 12.14
N ALA A 860 -2.93 32.92 11.56
CA ALA A 860 -3.37 34.28 11.29
C ALA A 860 -3.42 35.13 12.56
N LEU A 861 -3.97 34.58 13.65
CA LEU A 861 -4.01 35.24 14.96
C LEU A 861 -2.60 35.47 15.52
N VAL A 862 -1.76 34.44 15.54
CA VAL A 862 -0.38 34.56 16.05
C VAL A 862 0.43 35.54 15.23
N THR A 863 0.34 35.52 13.89
CA THR A 863 1.08 36.46 13.04
C THR A 863 0.58 37.89 13.14
N LYS A 864 -0.70 38.10 13.49
CA LYS A 864 -1.29 39.44 13.61
C LYS A 864 -0.99 40.06 14.97
N TYR A 865 -1.01 39.26 16.04
CA TYR A 865 -0.94 39.77 17.42
C TYR A 865 0.38 39.49 18.14
N ALA A 866 1.22 38.58 17.64
CA ALA A 866 2.44 38.16 18.32
C ALA A 866 3.73 38.56 17.57
N ASN A 867 4.82 38.69 18.34
CA ASN A 867 6.14 38.95 17.78
C ASN A 867 6.85 37.65 17.33
N LYS A 868 8.01 37.78 16.67
CA LYS A 868 8.78 36.64 16.12
C LYS A 868 9.19 35.61 17.19
N GLU A 869 9.55 36.06 18.39
CA GLU A 869 9.95 35.16 19.48
C GLU A 869 8.76 34.32 19.96
N THR A 870 7.61 34.96 20.14
CA THR A 870 6.35 34.30 20.52
C THR A 870 5.92 33.31 19.44
N TYR A 871 6.03 33.67 18.16
CA TYR A 871 5.77 32.74 17.06
C TYR A 871 6.66 31.49 17.15
N THR A 872 7.95 31.66 17.46
CA THR A 872 8.89 30.53 17.58
C THR A 872 8.53 29.62 18.75
N LYS A 873 8.10 30.18 19.88
CA LYS A 873 7.60 29.41 21.04
C LYS A 873 6.29 28.69 20.72
N VAL A 874 5.32 29.38 20.10
CA VAL A 874 4.01 28.82 19.73
C VAL A 874 4.13 27.75 18.64
N ARG A 875 5.10 27.87 17.72
CA ARG A 875 5.40 26.82 16.73
C ARG A 875 5.67 25.47 17.39
N GLY A 876 6.28 25.47 18.59
CA GLY A 876 6.47 24.26 19.39
C GLY A 876 5.17 23.52 19.70
N LEU A 877 4.07 24.24 20.00
CA LEU A 877 2.76 23.65 20.28
C LEU A 877 2.23 22.87 19.08
N PHE A 878 2.30 23.44 17.88
CA PHE A 878 1.82 22.81 16.66
C PHE A 878 2.66 21.60 16.24
N ILE A 879 3.98 21.64 16.48
CA ILE A 879 4.84 20.47 16.31
C ILE A 879 4.52 19.38 17.37
N GLY A 880 4.21 19.79 18.60
CA GLY A 880 3.71 18.91 19.65
C GLY A 880 2.43 18.18 19.26
N LEU A 881 1.47 18.88 18.64
CA LEU A 881 0.23 18.28 18.12
C LEU A 881 0.51 17.17 17.10
N ILE A 882 1.44 17.41 16.16
CA ILE A 882 1.84 16.42 15.15
C ILE A 882 2.46 15.18 15.82
N LEU A 883 3.46 15.38 16.69
CA LEU A 883 4.17 14.26 17.31
C LEU A 883 3.31 13.51 18.35
N GLY A 884 2.38 14.19 19.02
CA GLY A 884 1.42 13.58 19.94
C GLY A 884 0.48 12.62 19.22
N GLU A 885 -0.08 13.03 18.08
CA GLU A 885 -0.90 12.15 17.25
C GLU A 885 -0.09 10.96 16.70
N PHE A 886 1.12 11.20 16.16
CA PHE A 886 1.99 10.12 15.68
C PHE A 886 2.32 9.11 16.78
N PHE A 887 2.64 9.58 17.99
CA PHE A 887 2.94 8.68 19.10
C PHE A 887 1.74 7.77 19.44
N ILE A 888 0.52 8.32 19.53
CA ILE A 888 -0.66 7.52 19.84
C ILE A 888 -1.01 6.55 18.70
N VAL A 889 -0.88 6.96 17.44
CA VAL A 889 -1.12 6.05 16.30
C VAL A 889 -0.10 4.90 16.30
N ALA A 890 1.18 5.18 16.56
CA ALA A 890 2.20 4.14 16.66
C ALA A 890 1.95 3.21 17.86
N LEU A 891 1.53 3.75 19.01
CA LEU A 891 1.14 2.97 20.17
C LEU A 891 -0.09 2.10 19.87
N ALA A 892 -1.08 2.63 19.15
CA ALA A 892 -2.25 1.87 18.72
C ALA A 892 -1.86 0.70 17.81
N MET A 893 -0.87 0.86 16.93
CA MET A 893 -0.34 -0.23 16.09
C MET A 893 0.36 -1.30 16.92
N ILE A 894 1.21 -0.91 17.86
CA ILE A 894 1.89 -1.85 18.77
C ILE A 894 0.86 -2.62 19.60
N LEU A 895 -0.11 -1.92 20.20
CA LEU A 895 -1.17 -2.56 20.98
C LEU A 895 -2.05 -3.45 20.11
N SER A 896 -2.32 -3.07 18.86
CA SER A 896 -3.09 -3.91 17.93
C SER A 896 -2.35 -5.21 17.60
N LEU A 897 -1.02 -5.17 17.45
CA LEU A 897 -0.18 -6.37 17.29
C LEU A 897 -0.21 -7.25 18.54
N VAL A 898 0.00 -6.66 19.72
CA VAL A 898 0.05 -7.38 21.00
C VAL A 898 -1.32 -7.98 21.36
N MET A 899 -2.41 -7.24 21.11
CA MET A 899 -3.78 -7.68 21.38
C MET A 899 -4.39 -8.50 20.24
N GLN A 900 -3.73 -8.56 19.08
CA GLN A 900 -4.24 -9.13 17.83
C GLN A 900 -5.65 -8.64 17.47
N LYS A 901 -5.90 -7.34 17.68
CA LYS A 901 -7.18 -6.67 17.45
C LYS A 901 -6.95 -5.35 16.74
N ASN A 902 -7.74 -5.03 15.72
CA ASN A 902 -7.70 -3.70 15.11
C ASN A 902 -8.35 -2.66 16.06
N LEU A 903 -7.55 -1.70 16.52
CA LEU A 903 -8.01 -0.63 17.42
C LEU A 903 -8.57 0.61 16.68
N GLY A 904 -8.55 0.63 15.34
CA GLY A 904 -9.23 1.64 14.52
C GLY A 904 -8.61 3.05 14.52
N ILE A 905 -7.54 3.29 15.28
CA ILE A 905 -6.84 4.59 15.31
C ILE A 905 -5.80 4.63 14.21
N THR A 906 -6.05 5.47 13.20
CA THR A 906 -5.16 5.61 12.04
C THR A 906 -5.07 7.07 11.57
N LEU A 907 -4.05 7.38 10.77
CA LEU A 907 -3.87 8.68 10.12
C LEU A 907 -4.72 8.84 8.84
N ASN A 908 -5.57 7.87 8.51
CA ASN A 908 -6.32 7.80 7.26
C ASN A 908 -7.81 7.59 7.55
N VAL A 909 -8.60 8.65 7.43
CA VAL A 909 -10.06 8.54 7.46
C VAL A 909 -10.54 8.78 6.04
N GLN A 910 -10.76 7.70 5.29
CA GLN A 910 -11.45 7.77 4.00
C GLN A 910 -12.95 7.93 4.28
#